data_AF-A0A559RQU3-F1
#
_entry.id   AF-A0A559RQU3-F1
#
_cell.length_a   1.000
_cell.length_b   1.000
_cell.length_c   1.000
_cell.angle_alpha   90.00
_cell.angle_beta   90.00
_cell.angle_gamma   90.00
#
_symmetry.space_group_name_H-M   'P 1'
#
loop_
_entity.id
_entity.type
_entity.pdbx_description
1 polymer ?
#
loop_
_entity_poly.entity_id
_entity_poly.type
_entity_poly.pdbx_seq_one_letter_code
_entity_poly.pdbx_strand_id
1 'polypeptide(L)'
;MKIKLLLIFTFCIASLCASGQVPPGAVGEYYFSGNLDNSAGSQDFTTSASSLTYFSDRFGNALSSIYIDSNIFNGYTYTGTNNNVSISFWVNISVNDPATQRLVQLIDNSGKGFKITYQPNGPLTQVDFESVNDAKSAGTVSVPKGQWVHLALTIEQTSTGFSNNFYINGVLDANVSSAISSNRVSQFLTSNATFKLSPFTGQAFSGTMDDVVLYERALSQAEVTSLFNATDPRACIVNIPDANFKAALVADSGINTNGDGEIQCAEASNFNGQINISNANFNDLTGIEAFTSITGLIADRNNFTSINLQNNISLTTLDLRGSNLTTLDLSANTLLESLNVTNNNLSALDLSNQSNLEILFASKNVLNNIDLSSNTNLLNLNLDENNLSSLNLSANTQLTGLLANQNTLSSVDLSTLTALTFLSLNNNNLTTIDLSSNDALTYIDLANNQLSILDVANGNNSAITTFNSTSNSALSCIQIDTGFTPPSGWQKDATASYSNNCSNTTDTTNPVAVCQDVTLQLDSNGTATLTAAQVDNGSSDDVGVASTTVDITSFDCSNVGTNTVTLTVMDAAGNSDTCTATVIIEDNEAPTVTCPSDVAVAVNQGAQYSIPNYTAVSNDNCSTTLSQNPAAGTMVGVGVHTVTFTATDPSGNTSNCSFDITVTENADTTNPVAVCQDVTLQLDSNGTATLTATQVDNGSSDDVGVASTTIDITTFDCSNVGATMVTLTVTDAAGNSDTCTATVTVEDNEAPTVTCPSDVAVAVNQGAQYSIPNYTAVSNDNCSTTLSQSPAAGTMVGVGVHTVTFTATDPSGNTSNCSFDITVTENADTTNPVAVCQDVTLQLDSNGTATLTAAQVDNGSSDDVGVASTTIDITSFDCSNVGATMVTLTVTDAAGNSDTCTATVIIEDNEAPTVTCPSDVAVVVNQGAQYSIPNYTAVSNDNCSTTLSQSPAAGTMVGVGVHTVTFTATDPSGNTSNCSFDITVTENADTTNPVAVCQDVTLQLDSNGTATLTAAQVDNGSSDDVGVASTTIDITSFDCSNIGITMVTLTVTDAAGNSDTCTATITVEDNEAPTITCPSDETVSVDQGDQYTIPNYTLSFQDNCSATVSQSPAAGTTIGAGVQTITFTATDPSGNSVDCSFNLTVDETLSIKDQSAIKVSVYPNPVTDILMIDTATPVEKVNVYALSGQKVFSTTSSQVEMSTLSTGIYFVHITTGQGSSYKRVIKK
;
A
#
# COMPACT_ATOMS: atom_id res chain seq x y z
N MET A 1 -49.00 -7.00 -26.08
CA MET A 1 -48.64 -6.07 -27.17
C MET A 1 -49.75 -5.03 -27.36
N LYS A 2 -49.60 -3.82 -26.78
CA LYS A 2 -50.44 -2.63 -27.00
C LYS A 2 -49.52 -1.40 -26.90
N ILE A 3 -49.76 -0.35 -27.68
CA ILE A 3 -48.77 0.71 -27.96
C ILE A 3 -49.33 2.10 -27.63
N LYS A 4 -48.50 2.90 -26.92
CA LYS A 4 -48.44 4.36 -26.75
C LYS A 4 -49.76 5.18 -26.85
N LEU A 5 -50.05 5.98 -25.80
CA LEU A 5 -49.63 7.40 -25.69
C LEU A 5 -50.55 8.18 -24.71
N LEU A 6 -50.02 8.85 -23.67
CA LEU A 6 -50.84 9.78 -22.85
C LEU A 6 -50.04 10.86 -22.08
N LEU A 7 -50.21 12.11 -22.51
CA LEU A 7 -50.11 13.42 -21.82
C LEU A 7 -48.87 13.83 -20.98
N ILE A 8 -48.90 15.12 -20.57
CA ILE A 8 -47.79 16.03 -20.25
C ILE A 8 -48.28 17.04 -19.18
N PHE A 9 -47.51 17.22 -18.10
CA PHE A 9 -47.44 18.38 -17.16
C PHE A 9 -48.77 18.87 -16.51
N THR A 10 -48.83 19.66 -15.42
CA THR A 10 -47.90 20.51 -14.63
C THR A 10 -48.44 20.55 -13.16
N PHE A 11 -47.85 21.09 -12.08
CA PHE A 11 -46.64 21.88 -11.75
C PHE A 11 -46.44 21.88 -10.20
N CYS A 12 -45.25 22.28 -9.68
CA CYS A 12 -45.00 23.03 -8.41
C CYS A 12 -45.43 22.44 -7.03
N ILE A 13 -44.65 22.49 -5.93
CA ILE A 13 -43.29 23.03 -5.65
C ILE A 13 -42.58 22.12 -4.63
N ALA A 14 -41.31 21.77 -4.88
CA ALA A 14 -40.22 21.72 -3.88
C ALA A 14 -38.86 21.77 -4.61
N SER A 15 -37.93 22.57 -4.09
CA SER A 15 -36.54 22.72 -4.56
C SER A 15 -35.60 21.88 -3.65
N LEU A 16 -34.27 21.76 -3.80
CA LEU A 16 -33.25 22.02 -4.84
C LEU A 16 -32.06 21.07 -4.50
N CYS A 17 -30.92 21.16 -5.22
CA CYS A 17 -29.61 20.56 -4.89
C CYS A 17 -29.54 19.01 -4.82
N ALA A 18 -28.53 18.30 -5.33
CA ALA A 18 -27.07 18.53 -5.37
C ALA A 18 -26.34 18.17 -4.06
N SER A 19 -26.28 16.86 -3.78
CA SER A 19 -25.13 16.20 -3.15
C SER A 19 -24.90 14.88 -3.89
N GLY A 20 -23.64 14.58 -4.26
CA GLY A 20 -23.26 13.37 -5.00
C GLY A 20 -23.17 12.10 -4.14
N GLN A 21 -23.78 12.10 -2.96
CA GLN A 21 -23.61 11.07 -1.94
C GLN A 21 -24.97 10.61 -1.43
N VAL A 22 -25.33 9.39 -1.86
CA VAL A 22 -26.35 8.54 -1.24
C VAL A 22 -25.88 7.09 -1.38
N PRO A 23 -25.41 6.42 -0.31
CA PRO A 23 -25.06 5.00 -0.33
C PRO A 23 -26.28 4.15 -0.75
N PRO A 24 -26.12 3.14 -1.63
CA PRO A 24 -27.25 2.41 -2.20
C PRO A 24 -28.25 1.86 -1.16
N GLY A 25 -29.45 2.44 -1.13
CA GLY A 25 -30.55 2.04 -0.26
C GLY A 25 -30.65 2.79 1.07
N ALA A 26 -29.93 3.89 1.28
CA ALA A 26 -30.26 4.86 2.32
C ALA A 26 -31.63 5.52 2.03
N VAL A 27 -32.35 5.92 3.09
CA VAL A 27 -33.67 6.59 3.00
C VAL A 27 -33.69 7.98 3.62
N GLY A 28 -32.67 8.34 4.39
CA GLY A 28 -32.51 9.66 4.97
C GLY A 28 -31.07 9.85 5.44
N GLU A 29 -30.46 10.96 5.04
CA GLU A 29 -29.08 11.31 5.37
C GLU A 29 -29.00 12.76 5.84
N TYR A 30 -28.18 12.98 6.87
CA TYR A 30 -28.08 14.23 7.58
C TYR A 30 -26.61 14.65 7.71
N TYR A 31 -26.03 15.04 6.57
CA TYR A 31 -24.73 15.70 6.51
C TYR A 31 -24.79 17.09 7.14
N PHE A 32 -23.93 17.38 8.11
CA PHE A 32 -23.92 18.67 8.82
C PHE A 32 -23.01 19.69 8.12
N SER A 33 -23.30 20.05 6.88
CA SER A 33 -22.45 20.85 5.97
C SER A 33 -22.20 22.33 6.38
N GLY A 34 -22.29 22.68 7.66
CA GLY A 34 -22.02 24.01 8.22
C GLY A 34 -22.99 25.13 7.82
N ASN A 35 -23.82 24.90 6.80
CA ASN A 35 -24.74 25.88 6.22
C ASN A 35 -26.15 25.70 6.80
N LEU A 36 -26.85 26.80 7.14
CA LEU A 36 -28.14 26.76 7.86
C LEU A 36 -29.36 26.62 6.93
N ASP A 37 -29.13 26.36 5.65
CA ASP A 37 -30.01 26.75 4.56
C ASP A 37 -30.92 25.61 4.08
N ASN A 38 -31.75 25.10 5.00
CA ASN A 38 -32.84 24.16 4.71
C ASN A 38 -33.81 24.75 3.66
N SER A 39 -33.55 24.39 2.39
CA SER A 39 -34.37 24.73 1.22
C SER A 39 -34.44 23.57 0.20
N ALA A 40 -33.93 22.40 0.60
CA ALA A 40 -33.74 21.20 -0.23
C ALA A 40 -34.44 19.96 0.38
N GLY A 41 -35.68 19.71 -0.04
CA GLY A 41 -36.36 18.40 0.06
C GLY A 41 -36.79 17.85 1.44
N SER A 42 -35.95 17.87 2.48
CA SER A 42 -36.17 17.09 3.71
C SER A 42 -37.11 17.75 4.73
N GLN A 43 -38.41 17.55 4.56
CA GLN A 43 -39.43 17.97 5.52
C GLN A 43 -39.56 17.02 6.72
N ASP A 44 -38.71 17.19 7.74
CA ASP A 44 -39.01 16.65 9.09
C ASP A 44 -38.38 17.41 10.29
N PHE A 45 -37.47 18.38 10.07
CA PHE A 45 -36.83 19.09 11.19
C PHE A 45 -37.57 20.35 11.64
N THR A 46 -38.17 20.28 12.84
CA THR A 46 -38.71 21.43 13.58
C THR A 46 -37.94 21.62 14.89
N THR A 47 -36.90 22.46 14.85
CA THR A 47 -36.06 22.76 16.02
C THR A 47 -36.78 23.69 17.00
N SER A 48 -36.55 23.46 18.31
CA SER A 48 -37.03 24.33 19.40
C SER A 48 -35.94 25.25 19.98
N ALA A 49 -34.69 25.08 19.55
CA ALA A 49 -33.54 25.87 20.00
C ALA A 49 -33.28 27.08 19.09
N SER A 50 -32.86 28.21 19.67
CA SER A 50 -32.67 29.49 18.97
C SER A 50 -31.33 29.66 18.27
N SER A 51 -30.40 28.70 18.42
CA SER A 51 -29.07 28.71 17.80
C SER A 51 -28.45 27.31 17.88
N LEU A 52 -27.97 26.80 16.75
CA LEU A 52 -27.09 25.62 16.70
C LEU A 52 -25.63 26.07 16.83
N THR A 53 -24.76 25.21 17.37
CA THR A 53 -23.31 25.47 17.43
C THR A 53 -22.59 24.37 16.66
N TYR A 54 -21.64 24.77 15.80
CA TYR A 54 -20.93 23.87 14.89
C TYR A 54 -19.44 23.77 15.25
N PHE A 55 -18.85 22.61 14.99
CA PHE A 55 -17.48 22.23 15.34
C PHE A 55 -16.83 21.48 14.16
N SER A 56 -15.56 21.10 14.27
CA SER A 56 -14.89 20.32 13.22
C SER A 56 -15.40 18.88 13.13
N ASP A 57 -15.35 18.27 11.94
CA ASP A 57 -15.69 16.86 11.71
C ASP A 57 -14.59 15.85 12.12
N ARG A 58 -14.83 14.56 11.83
CA ARG A 58 -13.90 13.45 12.09
C ARG A 58 -12.63 13.46 11.24
N PHE A 59 -12.59 14.26 10.18
CA PHE A 59 -11.43 14.46 9.32
C PHE A 59 -10.74 15.82 9.57
N GLY A 60 -11.31 16.66 10.44
CA GLY A 60 -10.74 17.92 10.92
C GLY A 60 -11.32 19.19 10.27
N ASN A 61 -12.16 19.06 9.24
CA ASN A 61 -12.74 20.18 8.50
C ASN A 61 -13.65 21.01 9.43
N ALA A 62 -13.66 22.33 9.28
CA ALA A 62 -14.30 23.21 10.26
C ALA A 62 -15.82 23.39 10.03
N LEU A 63 -16.57 23.45 11.13
CA LEU A 63 -18.03 23.66 11.17
C LEU A 63 -18.88 22.54 10.55
N SER A 64 -18.27 21.42 10.13
CA SER A 64 -18.96 20.27 9.52
C SER A 64 -19.54 19.25 10.52
N SER A 65 -19.49 19.50 11.84
CA SER A 65 -20.22 18.70 12.84
C SER A 65 -21.09 19.56 13.77
N ILE A 66 -22.16 18.98 14.32
CA ILE A 66 -23.10 19.69 15.22
C ILE A 66 -22.81 19.39 16.68
N TYR A 67 -22.80 20.41 17.54
CA TYR A 67 -22.84 20.25 19.00
C TYR A 67 -24.28 20.13 19.48
N ILE A 68 -24.58 19.04 20.19
CA ILE A 68 -25.92 18.74 20.69
C ILE A 68 -26.03 19.21 22.14
N ASP A 69 -27.10 19.96 22.46
CA ASP A 69 -27.49 20.32 23.83
C ASP A 69 -28.96 19.96 24.14
N SER A 70 -29.44 20.33 25.33
CA SER A 70 -30.61 19.75 26.00
C SER A 70 -31.97 19.86 25.27
N ASN A 71 -32.11 20.63 24.19
CA ASN A 71 -33.45 20.96 23.62
C ASN A 71 -33.53 21.01 22.08
N ILE A 72 -32.57 20.41 21.35
CA ILE A 72 -32.39 20.69 19.91
C ILE A 72 -33.34 19.91 18.98
N PHE A 73 -33.57 18.61 19.23
CA PHE A 73 -34.12 17.68 18.21
C PHE A 73 -35.56 17.21 18.47
N ASN A 74 -36.48 17.53 17.54
CA ASN A 74 -37.71 16.76 17.33
C ASN A 74 -37.47 15.77 16.19
N GLY A 75 -37.72 14.49 16.44
CA GLY A 75 -37.22 13.39 15.61
C GLY A 75 -38.09 12.95 14.45
N TYR A 76 -37.45 12.34 13.46
CA TYR A 76 -38.04 11.67 12.30
C TYR A 76 -39.04 10.58 12.72
N THR A 77 -40.18 10.49 12.04
CA THR A 77 -41.21 9.48 12.37
C THR A 77 -41.21 8.35 11.35
N TYR A 78 -40.75 7.17 11.76
CA TYR A 78 -40.75 6.00 10.89
C TYR A 78 -42.18 5.49 10.68
N THR A 79 -42.62 5.50 9.42
CA THR A 79 -43.98 5.10 9.01
C THR A 79 -43.98 3.94 8.01
N GLY A 80 -42.80 3.41 7.66
CA GLY A 80 -42.66 2.25 6.78
C GLY A 80 -43.14 0.95 7.42
N THR A 81 -43.49 -0.02 6.57
CA THR A 81 -43.91 -1.37 6.99
C THR A 81 -42.78 -2.40 6.90
N ASN A 82 -41.55 -1.97 6.65
CA ASN A 82 -40.39 -2.86 6.62
C ASN A 82 -39.92 -3.12 8.06
N ASN A 83 -39.65 -4.39 8.36
CA ASN A 83 -39.16 -4.83 9.66
C ASN A 83 -37.62 -4.86 9.73
N ASN A 84 -36.94 -4.41 8.67
CA ASN A 84 -35.48 -4.33 8.56
C ASN A 84 -35.09 -2.85 8.49
N VAL A 85 -34.25 -2.38 9.41
CA VAL A 85 -33.83 -0.97 9.52
C VAL A 85 -32.39 -0.90 10.03
N SER A 86 -31.60 0.04 9.52
CA SER A 86 -30.27 0.34 10.08
C SER A 86 -30.06 1.83 10.26
N ILE A 87 -29.31 2.20 11.30
CA ILE A 87 -28.84 3.57 11.54
C ILE A 87 -27.32 3.55 11.76
N SER A 88 -26.62 4.54 11.22
CA SER A 88 -25.17 4.76 11.34
C SER A 88 -24.92 6.23 11.67
N PHE A 89 -23.96 6.52 12.55
CA PHE A 89 -23.57 7.89 12.89
C PHE A 89 -22.18 7.95 13.56
N TRP A 90 -21.58 9.13 13.60
CA TRP A 90 -20.31 9.40 14.29
C TRP A 90 -20.51 10.37 15.45
N VAL A 91 -19.75 10.20 16.54
CA VAL A 91 -19.79 11.04 17.74
C VAL A 91 -18.41 11.33 18.32
N ASN A 92 -18.24 12.49 18.96
CA ASN A 92 -17.08 12.84 19.78
C ASN A 92 -17.53 13.51 21.08
N ILE A 93 -17.03 13.03 22.22
CA ILE A 93 -17.52 13.40 23.56
C ILE A 93 -16.64 14.47 24.20
N SER A 94 -17.27 15.54 24.70
CA SER A 94 -16.62 16.70 25.29
C SER A 94 -15.81 16.38 26.54
N VAL A 95 -14.65 17.03 26.69
CA VAL A 95 -13.75 16.82 27.83
C VAL A 95 -14.31 17.30 29.18
N ASN A 96 -15.17 18.34 29.17
CA ASN A 96 -15.59 19.11 30.34
C ASN A 96 -16.93 18.68 30.97
N ASP A 97 -17.48 17.54 30.55
CA ASP A 97 -18.85 17.14 30.87
C ASP A 97 -19.10 16.75 32.36
N PRO A 98 -20.07 17.36 33.08
CA PRO A 98 -20.36 17.05 34.48
C PRO A 98 -21.61 16.16 34.69
N ALA A 99 -21.38 15.00 35.32
CA ALA A 99 -22.36 13.97 35.69
C ALA A 99 -23.03 13.18 34.53
N THR A 100 -23.62 12.04 34.86
CA THR A 100 -24.07 10.99 33.92
C THR A 100 -25.21 11.44 33.01
N GLN A 101 -25.14 11.07 31.72
CA GLN A 101 -26.02 11.60 30.66
C GLN A 101 -26.33 10.53 29.60
N ARG A 102 -27.31 10.80 28.73
CA ARG A 102 -27.79 9.88 27.69
C ARG A 102 -27.60 10.47 26.29
N LEU A 103 -27.00 9.68 25.40
CA LEU A 103 -26.40 10.07 24.12
C LEU A 103 -27.41 10.08 22.96
N VAL A 104 -28.11 8.95 22.75
CA VAL A 104 -29.08 8.72 21.67
C VAL A 104 -30.24 7.89 22.20
N GLN A 105 -31.44 8.07 21.65
CA GLN A 105 -32.56 7.14 21.83
C GLN A 105 -33.37 6.88 20.56
N LEU A 106 -33.87 5.65 20.43
CA LEU A 106 -34.89 5.24 19.47
C LEU A 106 -36.09 4.76 20.29
N ILE A 107 -37.25 5.42 20.18
CA ILE A 107 -38.39 5.16 21.08
C ILE A 107 -39.72 5.00 20.34
N ASP A 108 -40.56 4.11 20.85
CA ASP A 108 -41.96 3.98 20.44
C ASP A 108 -42.76 5.25 20.83
N ASN A 109 -44.02 5.32 20.37
CA ASN A 109 -44.95 6.39 20.77
C ASN A 109 -45.31 6.40 22.27
N SER A 110 -44.76 5.49 23.07
CA SER A 110 -44.93 5.42 24.53
C SER A 110 -43.65 5.72 25.32
N GLY A 111 -42.56 6.10 24.66
CA GLY A 111 -41.28 6.49 25.26
C GLY A 111 -40.30 5.35 25.56
N LYS A 112 -40.53 4.15 25.02
CA LYS A 112 -39.79 2.91 25.29
C LYS A 112 -38.96 2.47 24.08
N GLY A 113 -37.79 1.88 24.32
CA GLY A 113 -36.90 1.44 23.23
C GLY A 113 -35.41 1.50 23.60
N PHE A 114 -34.58 1.71 22.58
CA PHE A 114 -33.11 1.78 22.66
C PHE A 114 -32.65 3.13 23.21
N LYS A 115 -31.69 3.12 24.15
CA LYS A 115 -31.11 4.30 24.81
C LYS A 115 -29.61 4.03 25.06
N ILE A 116 -28.74 4.97 24.72
CA ILE A 116 -27.29 4.86 25.03
C ILE A 116 -26.97 5.78 26.22
N THR A 117 -26.32 5.27 27.26
CA THR A 117 -25.99 6.01 28.50
C THR A 117 -24.46 6.11 28.71
N TYR A 118 -23.99 7.29 29.13
CA TYR A 118 -22.58 7.64 29.36
C TYR A 118 -22.34 8.13 30.80
N GLN A 119 -21.12 7.93 31.31
CA GLN A 119 -20.64 8.53 32.56
C GLN A 119 -19.33 9.29 32.33
N PRO A 120 -19.25 10.60 32.63
CA PRO A 120 -18.01 11.32 32.46
C PRO A 120 -16.91 10.81 33.40
N ASN A 121 -15.76 10.46 32.80
CA ASN A 121 -14.60 9.81 33.41
C ASN A 121 -14.74 8.29 33.67
N GLY A 122 -15.65 7.62 32.95
CA GLY A 122 -15.63 6.17 32.76
C GLY A 122 -15.84 5.79 31.28
N PRO A 123 -15.86 4.49 30.95
CA PRO A 123 -16.43 4.01 29.69
C PRO A 123 -17.92 4.40 29.55
N LEU A 124 -18.52 4.19 28.37
CA LEU A 124 -19.97 4.02 28.26
C LEU A 124 -20.36 2.83 29.14
N THR A 125 -20.78 3.06 30.37
CA THR A 125 -21.05 1.97 31.31
C THR A 125 -22.33 1.20 30.98
N GLN A 126 -23.15 1.69 30.07
CA GLN A 126 -24.49 1.14 29.87
C GLN A 126 -25.13 1.54 28.53
N VAL A 127 -25.21 0.58 27.61
CA VAL A 127 -26.29 0.58 26.62
C VAL A 127 -27.56 0.03 27.30
N ASP A 128 -28.70 0.69 27.09
CA ASP A 128 -29.98 0.41 27.73
C ASP A 128 -31.07 0.07 26.69
N PHE A 129 -31.72 -1.08 26.85
CA PHE A 129 -33.04 -1.31 26.27
C PHE A 129 -34.09 -1.21 27.38
N GLU A 130 -34.94 -0.20 27.32
CA GLU A 130 -36.05 -0.01 28.26
C GLU A 130 -37.33 -0.61 27.67
N SER A 131 -37.57 -1.91 27.93
CA SER A 131 -38.87 -2.55 27.75
C SER A 131 -39.67 -2.57 29.06
N VAL A 132 -40.94 -3.02 29.00
CA VAL A 132 -41.86 -3.01 30.14
C VAL A 132 -41.28 -3.73 31.38
N ASN A 133 -41.01 -2.96 32.43
CA ASN A 133 -40.71 -3.37 33.81
C ASN A 133 -39.36 -4.07 34.11
N ASP A 134 -38.36 -4.09 33.22
CA ASP A 134 -37.00 -4.57 33.59
C ASP A 134 -35.90 -3.75 32.91
N ALA A 135 -35.03 -3.12 33.71
CA ALA A 135 -33.89 -2.33 33.25
C ALA A 135 -32.61 -3.12 33.50
N LYS A 136 -31.91 -3.48 32.41
CA LYS A 136 -30.66 -4.25 32.45
C LYS A 136 -29.64 -3.64 31.51
N SER A 137 -28.44 -3.48 32.04
CA SER A 137 -27.26 -3.00 31.34
C SER A 137 -26.79 -4.00 30.29
N ALA A 138 -26.61 -3.54 29.04
CA ALA A 138 -26.15 -4.35 27.92
C ALA A 138 -24.60 -4.46 27.81
N GLY A 139 -23.87 -4.19 28.89
CA GLY A 139 -22.39 -4.18 28.91
C GLY A 139 -21.79 -2.78 28.90
N THR A 140 -20.46 -2.73 28.92
CA THR A 140 -19.65 -1.51 29.02
C THR A 140 -18.70 -1.37 27.82
N VAL A 141 -18.65 -0.20 27.19
CA VAL A 141 -17.81 0.09 26.02
C VAL A 141 -16.90 1.29 26.30
N SER A 142 -15.60 1.18 26.08
CA SER A 142 -14.69 2.33 26.18
C SER A 142 -14.79 3.24 24.96
N VAL A 143 -15.40 4.42 25.10
CA VAL A 143 -15.31 5.53 24.14
C VAL A 143 -14.35 6.59 24.69
N PRO A 144 -13.18 6.82 24.05
CA PRO A 144 -12.23 7.82 24.52
C PRO A 144 -12.76 9.25 24.39
N LYS A 145 -12.48 10.10 25.39
CA LYS A 145 -12.83 11.53 25.36
C LYS A 145 -12.05 12.26 24.25
N GLY A 146 -12.71 13.17 23.54
CA GLY A 146 -12.08 13.97 22.48
C GLY A 146 -11.77 13.23 21.18
N GLN A 147 -12.03 11.92 21.10
CA GLN A 147 -11.88 11.13 19.88
C GLN A 147 -13.22 10.90 19.19
N TRP A 148 -13.17 10.71 17.87
CA TRP A 148 -14.32 10.33 17.06
C TRP A 148 -14.53 8.82 17.07
N VAL A 149 -15.78 8.40 17.30
CA VAL A 149 -16.21 6.99 17.29
C VAL A 149 -17.41 6.84 16.37
N HIS A 150 -17.35 5.83 15.51
CA HIS A 150 -18.47 5.38 14.68
C HIS A 150 -19.37 4.43 15.47
N LEU A 151 -20.69 4.63 15.40
CA LEU A 151 -21.68 3.76 15.99
C LEU A 151 -22.74 3.41 14.95
N ALA A 152 -23.09 2.13 14.82
CA ALA A 152 -24.20 1.70 13.98
C ALA A 152 -25.05 0.62 14.68
N LEU A 153 -26.35 0.61 14.38
CA LEU A 153 -27.28 -0.43 14.81
C LEU A 153 -28.02 -0.92 13.57
N THR A 154 -27.91 -2.22 13.26
CA THR A 154 -28.67 -2.88 12.20
C THR A 154 -29.69 -3.82 12.83
N ILE A 155 -30.89 -3.87 12.25
CA ILE A 155 -32.01 -4.71 12.69
C ILE A 155 -32.56 -5.44 11.48
N GLU A 156 -32.76 -6.75 11.61
CA GLU A 156 -33.25 -7.62 10.56
C GLU A 156 -34.36 -8.55 11.08
N GLN A 157 -35.46 -8.68 10.35
CA GLN A 157 -36.47 -9.70 10.62
C GLN A 157 -35.99 -11.08 10.15
N THR A 158 -35.92 -12.04 11.07
CA THR A 158 -35.56 -13.44 10.77
C THR A 158 -36.79 -14.34 10.80
N SER A 159 -36.65 -15.58 10.33
CA SER A 159 -37.72 -16.59 10.37
C SER A 159 -38.19 -16.96 11.78
N THR A 160 -37.39 -16.65 12.81
CA THR A 160 -37.65 -16.94 14.23
C THR A 160 -37.86 -15.70 15.09
N GLY A 161 -37.70 -14.48 14.55
CA GLY A 161 -37.84 -13.24 15.30
C GLY A 161 -37.14 -12.06 14.64
N PHE A 162 -36.22 -11.43 15.37
CA PHE A 162 -35.43 -10.28 14.94
C PHE A 162 -33.97 -10.47 15.36
N SER A 163 -33.04 -10.24 14.44
CA SER A 163 -31.61 -10.09 14.71
C SER A 163 -31.28 -8.61 14.88
N ASN A 164 -30.36 -8.28 15.79
CA ASN A 164 -29.97 -6.91 16.08
C ASN A 164 -28.46 -6.86 16.34
N ASN A 165 -27.72 -6.19 15.47
CA ASN A 165 -26.27 -6.08 15.55
C ASN A 165 -25.88 -4.63 15.81
N PHE A 166 -25.15 -4.40 16.90
CA PHE A 166 -24.55 -3.11 17.25
C PHE A 166 -23.08 -3.12 16.89
N TYR A 167 -22.63 -2.09 16.18
CA TYR A 167 -21.25 -1.96 15.70
C TYR A 167 -20.61 -0.68 16.23
N ILE A 168 -19.32 -0.76 16.49
CA ILE A 168 -18.50 0.29 17.09
C ILE A 168 -17.20 0.32 16.31
N ASN A 169 -16.86 1.46 15.70
CA ASN A 169 -15.71 1.57 14.79
C ASN A 169 -15.68 0.44 13.74
N GLY A 170 -16.82 0.20 13.08
CA GLY A 170 -16.96 -0.83 12.04
C GLY A 170 -16.94 -2.28 12.50
N VAL A 171 -16.66 -2.56 13.77
CA VAL A 171 -16.56 -3.91 14.36
C VAL A 171 -17.83 -4.25 15.13
N LEU A 172 -18.28 -5.51 15.07
CA LEU A 172 -19.46 -6.00 15.77
C LEU A 172 -19.22 -6.12 17.29
N ASP A 173 -19.96 -5.38 18.11
CA ASP A 173 -19.97 -5.56 19.56
C ASP A 173 -20.98 -6.66 19.94
N ALA A 174 -20.49 -7.90 20.06
CA ALA A 174 -21.31 -9.05 20.43
C ALA A 174 -21.89 -8.97 21.86
N ASN A 175 -21.26 -8.24 22.77
CA ASN A 175 -21.73 -8.09 24.15
C ASN A 175 -22.97 -7.19 24.19
N VAL A 176 -22.88 -6.02 23.55
CA VAL A 176 -24.03 -5.12 23.40
C VAL A 176 -25.12 -5.81 22.60
N SER A 177 -24.78 -6.40 21.44
CA SER A 177 -25.74 -7.05 20.52
C SER A 177 -26.52 -8.19 21.18
N SER A 178 -25.86 -9.10 21.89
CA SER A 178 -26.53 -10.25 22.54
C SER A 178 -27.46 -9.83 23.69
N ALA A 179 -27.19 -8.70 24.34
CA ALA A 179 -28.09 -8.10 25.31
C ALA A 179 -29.30 -7.37 24.68
N ILE A 180 -29.29 -7.11 23.36
CA ILE A 180 -30.45 -6.67 22.58
C ILE A 180 -31.36 -7.87 22.28
N SER A 181 -32.09 -8.36 23.29
CA SER A 181 -32.92 -9.56 23.07
C SER A 181 -34.05 -9.33 22.05
N SER A 182 -34.13 -10.22 21.07
CA SER A 182 -35.02 -10.18 19.90
C SER A 182 -36.49 -9.87 20.22
N ASN A 183 -37.00 -10.41 21.33
CA ASN A 183 -38.36 -10.20 21.84
C ASN A 183 -38.66 -8.75 22.29
N ARG A 184 -37.65 -7.88 22.39
CA ARG A 184 -37.80 -6.44 22.72
C ARG A 184 -37.90 -5.59 21.45
N VAL A 185 -37.11 -5.91 20.42
CA VAL A 185 -37.13 -5.18 19.15
C VAL A 185 -38.38 -5.50 18.32
N SER A 186 -38.91 -6.72 18.44
CA SER A 186 -40.23 -7.06 17.87
C SER A 186 -41.38 -6.20 18.42
N GLN A 187 -41.32 -5.78 19.69
CA GLN A 187 -42.32 -4.86 20.29
C GLN A 187 -42.14 -3.42 19.82
N PHE A 188 -40.88 -3.02 19.60
CA PHE A 188 -40.52 -1.68 19.13
C PHE A 188 -40.99 -1.44 17.68
N LEU A 189 -40.69 -2.36 16.75
CA LEU A 189 -41.06 -2.19 15.34
C LEU A 189 -42.55 -2.41 15.05
N THR A 190 -43.28 -3.16 15.88
CA THR A 190 -44.73 -3.36 15.71
C THR A 190 -45.61 -2.18 16.18
N SER A 191 -45.02 -1.05 16.61
CA SER A 191 -45.77 0.06 17.25
C SER A 191 -45.37 1.48 16.82
N ASN A 192 -45.20 1.71 15.50
CA ASN A 192 -44.95 3.02 14.87
C ASN A 192 -43.80 3.81 15.54
N ALA A 193 -42.57 3.30 15.44
CA ALA A 193 -41.40 3.89 16.11
C ALA A 193 -41.09 5.34 15.67
N THR A 194 -40.60 6.18 16.61
CA THR A 194 -40.17 7.56 16.33
C THR A 194 -38.69 7.75 16.72
N PHE A 195 -37.89 8.18 15.75
CA PHE A 195 -36.43 8.28 15.84
C PHE A 195 -36.04 9.64 16.44
N LYS A 196 -36.03 9.74 17.78
CA LYS A 196 -35.80 11.00 18.50
C LYS A 196 -34.39 11.11 19.09
N LEU A 197 -33.51 11.82 18.39
CA LEU A 197 -32.19 12.26 18.88
C LEU A 197 -32.27 13.35 19.97
N SER A 198 -33.12 13.15 20.98
CA SER A 198 -33.34 14.09 22.08
C SER A 198 -32.61 13.62 23.35
N PRO A 199 -31.78 14.47 23.99
CA PRO A 199 -31.28 14.20 25.33
C PRO A 199 -32.43 14.16 26.35
N PHE A 200 -32.16 13.60 27.53
CA PHE A 200 -33.20 13.37 28.54
C PHE A 200 -33.68 14.67 29.20
N THR A 201 -34.97 14.73 29.53
CA THR A 201 -35.56 15.87 30.26
C THR A 201 -34.91 16.03 31.64
N GLY A 202 -33.91 16.93 31.72
CA GLY A 202 -33.13 17.22 32.93
C GLY A 202 -31.67 16.75 32.92
N GLN A 203 -31.18 16.09 31.86
CA GLN A 203 -29.76 15.69 31.72
C GLN A 203 -29.31 15.89 30.27
N ALA A 204 -28.27 16.70 30.07
CA ALA A 204 -27.99 17.37 28.80
C ALA A 204 -26.63 16.99 28.23
N PHE A 205 -26.62 16.05 27.27
CA PHE A 205 -25.41 15.59 26.54
C PHE A 205 -24.47 16.75 26.16
N SER A 206 -23.16 16.55 26.31
CA SER A 206 -22.11 17.46 25.84
C SER A 206 -21.14 16.77 24.87
N GLY A 207 -21.31 17.04 23.58
CA GLY A 207 -20.45 16.51 22.53
C GLY A 207 -20.93 16.85 21.13
N THR A 208 -20.16 16.43 20.13
CA THR A 208 -20.44 16.66 18.71
C THR A 208 -20.88 15.37 18.02
N MET A 209 -21.68 15.50 16.97
CA MET A 209 -22.21 14.40 16.16
C MET A 209 -22.09 14.73 14.67
N ASP A 210 -21.89 13.69 13.86
CA ASP A 210 -21.68 13.80 12.41
C ASP A 210 -22.20 12.54 11.66
N ASP A 211 -22.27 12.61 10.33
CA ASP A 211 -22.50 11.47 9.40
C ASP A 211 -23.71 10.57 9.77
N VAL A 212 -24.85 11.17 10.12
CA VAL A 212 -26.05 10.42 10.53
C VAL A 212 -26.84 9.92 9.31
N VAL A 213 -26.94 8.61 9.15
CA VAL A 213 -27.60 7.91 8.03
C VAL A 213 -28.62 6.88 8.51
N LEU A 214 -29.79 6.82 7.84
CA LEU A 214 -30.86 5.84 8.06
C LEU A 214 -31.16 5.02 6.80
N TYR A 215 -31.36 3.71 6.97
CA TYR A 215 -31.64 2.73 5.91
C TYR A 215 -32.92 1.92 6.21
N GLU A 216 -33.81 1.72 5.23
CA GLU A 216 -34.97 0.79 5.33
C GLU A 216 -34.60 -0.67 5.02
N ARG A 217 -33.38 -1.05 5.40
CA ARG A 217 -32.83 -2.40 5.28
C ARG A 217 -31.83 -2.68 6.39
N ALA A 218 -31.53 -3.96 6.62
CA ALA A 218 -30.34 -4.35 7.34
C ALA A 218 -29.10 -4.04 6.49
N LEU A 219 -28.05 -3.52 7.11
CA LEU A 219 -26.70 -3.53 6.55
C LEU A 219 -25.98 -4.81 7.00
N SER A 220 -25.21 -5.40 6.09
CA SER A 220 -24.23 -6.43 6.42
C SER A 220 -23.04 -5.84 7.18
N GLN A 221 -22.28 -6.68 7.90
CA GLN A 221 -21.07 -6.23 8.59
C GLN A 221 -20.07 -5.57 7.62
N ALA A 222 -19.87 -6.12 6.43
CA ALA A 222 -18.99 -5.54 5.42
C ALA A 222 -19.39 -4.11 5.00
N GLU A 223 -20.69 -3.82 4.90
CA GLU A 223 -21.18 -2.46 4.62
C GLU A 223 -20.96 -1.52 5.81
N VAL A 224 -21.15 -1.99 7.05
CA VAL A 224 -20.90 -1.17 8.25
C VAL A 224 -19.41 -0.92 8.45
N THR A 225 -18.55 -1.92 8.21
CA THR A 225 -17.09 -1.76 8.17
C THR A 225 -16.67 -0.82 7.03
N SER A 226 -17.36 -0.82 5.89
CA SER A 226 -17.12 0.14 4.81
C SER A 226 -17.57 1.58 5.14
N LEU A 227 -18.57 1.77 6.01
CA LEU A 227 -18.95 3.10 6.52
C LEU A 227 -17.97 3.62 7.58
N PHE A 228 -17.30 2.71 8.32
CA PHE A 228 -16.21 3.06 9.22
C PHE A 228 -14.91 3.38 8.47
N ASN A 229 -14.45 2.45 7.63
CA ASN A 229 -13.27 2.58 6.77
C ASN A 229 -13.48 3.54 5.59
N ALA A 230 -14.57 4.30 5.57
CA ALA A 230 -14.81 5.36 4.61
C ALA A 230 -13.72 6.42 4.73
N THR A 231 -12.73 6.34 3.84
CA THR A 231 -11.76 7.41 3.57
C THR A 231 -12.51 8.70 3.24
N ASP A 232 -11.96 9.85 3.64
CA ASP A 232 -12.60 11.13 3.34
C ASP A 232 -12.90 11.25 1.84
N PRO A 233 -14.15 11.47 1.39
CA PRO A 233 -14.43 11.73 -0.02
C PRO A 233 -13.70 12.97 -0.57
N ARG A 234 -13.12 13.82 0.29
CA ARG A 234 -12.27 14.97 -0.03
C ARG A 234 -10.77 14.64 -0.07
N ALA A 235 -10.34 13.37 0.05
CA ALA A 235 -8.95 12.95 0.35
C ALA A 235 -7.82 13.33 -0.64
N CYS A 236 -8.10 14.10 -1.68
CA CYS A 236 -7.07 14.80 -2.46
C CYS A 236 -7.62 16.17 -2.83
N ILE A 237 -7.14 17.23 -2.17
CA ILE A 237 -7.41 18.63 -2.51
C ILE A 237 -6.28 19.12 -3.41
N VAL A 238 -6.60 19.80 -4.50
CA VAL A 238 -5.59 20.41 -5.38
C VAL A 238 -4.91 21.55 -4.64
N ASN A 239 -3.57 21.53 -4.57
CA ASN A 239 -2.81 22.60 -3.94
C ASN A 239 -2.87 23.88 -4.79
N ILE A 240 -3.81 24.76 -4.47
CA ILE A 240 -4.00 26.06 -5.12
C ILE A 240 -3.61 27.17 -4.13
N PRO A 241 -2.35 27.67 -4.14
CA PRO A 241 -1.82 28.57 -3.12
C PRO A 241 -2.28 30.04 -3.28
N ASP A 242 -2.62 30.49 -4.49
CA ASP A 242 -3.18 31.83 -4.69
C ASP A 242 -4.69 31.84 -4.42
N ALA A 243 -5.08 32.60 -3.40
CA ALA A 243 -6.47 32.67 -2.95
C ALA A 243 -7.43 33.26 -3.99
N ASN A 244 -6.97 34.11 -4.92
CA ASN A 244 -7.80 34.65 -6.00
C ASN A 244 -8.01 33.60 -7.11
N PHE A 245 -6.98 32.80 -7.42
CA PHE A 245 -7.10 31.68 -8.36
C PHE A 245 -8.03 30.59 -7.79
N LYS A 246 -7.82 30.21 -6.52
CA LYS A 246 -8.70 29.27 -5.81
C LYS A 246 -10.14 29.77 -5.79
N ALA A 247 -10.39 31.03 -5.41
CA ALA A 247 -11.73 31.60 -5.41
C ALA A 247 -12.40 31.64 -6.80
N ALA A 248 -11.62 31.78 -7.88
CA ALA A 248 -12.15 31.74 -9.24
C ALA A 248 -12.59 30.32 -9.66
N LEU A 249 -11.80 29.29 -9.34
CA LEU A 249 -12.18 27.88 -9.58
C LEU A 249 -13.36 27.44 -8.71
N VAL A 250 -13.31 27.77 -7.41
CA VAL A 250 -14.35 27.43 -6.41
C VAL A 250 -15.70 28.08 -6.73
N ALA A 251 -15.72 29.19 -7.46
CA ALA A 251 -16.94 29.85 -7.92
C ALA A 251 -17.59 29.22 -9.17
N ASP A 252 -16.89 28.35 -9.90
CA ASP A 252 -17.44 27.63 -11.05
C ASP A 252 -18.05 26.29 -10.59
N SER A 253 -19.38 26.20 -10.59
CA SER A 253 -20.11 24.99 -10.18
C SER A 253 -19.98 23.80 -11.15
N GLY A 254 -19.34 24.00 -12.31
CA GLY A 254 -18.92 22.92 -13.21
C GLY A 254 -17.57 22.31 -12.82
N ILE A 255 -16.76 23.04 -12.05
CA ILE A 255 -15.48 22.60 -11.49
C ILE A 255 -15.68 22.17 -10.04
N ASN A 256 -16.11 23.09 -9.16
CA ASN A 256 -16.55 22.80 -7.80
C ASN A 256 -17.97 22.19 -7.84
N THR A 257 -18.01 20.90 -8.13
CA THR A 257 -19.24 20.12 -8.33
C THR A 257 -19.93 19.76 -7.02
N ASN A 258 -19.17 19.70 -5.91
CA ASN A 258 -19.70 19.35 -4.60
C ASN A 258 -20.17 20.59 -3.79
N GLY A 259 -19.63 21.78 -4.09
CA GLY A 259 -19.98 23.06 -3.47
C GLY A 259 -19.28 23.37 -2.13
N ASP A 260 -18.26 22.62 -1.70
CA ASP A 260 -17.72 22.66 -0.34
C ASP A 260 -16.73 23.81 -0.06
N GLY A 261 -16.13 24.40 -1.10
CA GLY A 261 -15.18 25.51 -0.98
C GLY A 261 -13.72 25.14 -1.29
N GLU A 262 -13.45 23.87 -1.51
CA GLU A 262 -12.19 23.33 -2.01
C GLU A 262 -12.34 22.89 -3.49
N ILE A 263 -11.23 22.47 -4.12
CA ILE A 263 -11.25 21.77 -5.40
C ILE A 263 -10.58 20.41 -5.17
N GLN A 264 -11.29 19.32 -5.41
CA GLN A 264 -10.69 18.00 -5.29
C GLN A 264 -9.96 17.57 -6.58
N CYS A 265 -8.93 16.73 -6.46
CA CYS A 265 -8.17 16.21 -7.58
C CYS A 265 -9.06 15.40 -8.56
N ALA A 266 -10.12 14.77 -8.04
CA ALA A 266 -11.15 14.11 -8.85
C ALA A 266 -11.98 15.12 -9.66
N GLU A 267 -12.29 16.30 -9.13
CA GLU A 267 -13.00 17.35 -9.86
C GLU A 267 -12.15 17.93 -10.98
N ALA A 268 -10.89 18.28 -10.66
CA ALA A 268 -9.93 18.83 -11.62
C ALA A 268 -9.65 17.88 -12.79
N SER A 269 -9.44 16.59 -12.51
CA SER A 269 -9.18 15.59 -13.57
C SER A 269 -10.41 15.24 -14.41
N ASN A 270 -11.63 15.32 -13.85
CA ASN A 270 -12.87 15.07 -14.59
C ASN A 270 -13.34 16.27 -15.43
N PHE A 271 -12.93 17.50 -15.09
CA PHE A 271 -13.34 18.69 -15.84
C PHE A 271 -12.64 18.76 -17.21
N ASN A 272 -13.41 18.57 -18.28
CA ASN A 272 -12.94 18.53 -19.68
C ASN A 272 -13.33 19.76 -20.52
N GLY A 273 -13.89 20.79 -19.88
CA GLY A 273 -14.34 22.02 -20.53
C GLY A 273 -13.22 23.03 -20.78
N GLN A 274 -13.63 24.28 -20.97
CA GLN A 274 -12.74 25.45 -21.00
C GLN A 274 -12.80 26.17 -19.64
N ILE A 275 -11.65 26.38 -19.01
CA ILE A 275 -11.53 27.19 -17.79
C ILE A 275 -11.46 28.67 -18.19
N ASN A 276 -12.25 29.53 -17.54
CA ASN A 276 -12.17 30.98 -17.69
C ASN A 276 -12.00 31.67 -16.33
N ILE A 277 -10.82 32.24 -16.13
CA ILE A 277 -10.36 32.89 -14.89
C ILE A 277 -9.75 34.28 -15.21
N SER A 278 -10.34 34.95 -16.20
CA SER A 278 -9.91 36.27 -16.68
C SER A 278 -10.04 37.35 -15.60
N ASN A 279 -9.05 38.24 -15.47
CA ASN A 279 -9.10 39.44 -14.63
C ASN A 279 -9.40 39.15 -13.13
N ALA A 280 -8.98 37.99 -12.62
CA ALA A 280 -9.18 37.58 -11.23
C ALA A 280 -8.13 38.17 -10.26
N ASN A 281 -7.00 38.68 -10.78
CA ASN A 281 -5.88 39.27 -10.03
C ASN A 281 -5.08 38.27 -9.17
N PHE A 282 -4.94 37.02 -9.64
CA PHE A 282 -3.95 36.08 -9.10
C PHE A 282 -2.56 36.31 -9.70
N ASN A 283 -1.55 35.76 -9.04
CA ASN A 283 -0.12 35.89 -9.34
C ASN A 283 0.57 34.53 -9.53
N ASP A 284 -0.12 33.44 -9.18
CA ASP A 284 0.34 32.06 -9.29
C ASP A 284 -0.82 31.19 -9.81
N LEU A 285 -0.48 30.18 -10.63
CA LEU A 285 -1.38 29.22 -11.25
C LEU A 285 -1.10 27.77 -10.84
N THR A 286 -0.22 27.55 -9.87
CA THR A 286 0.02 26.23 -9.24
C THR A 286 -1.31 25.57 -8.87
N GLY A 287 -1.48 24.33 -9.30
CA GLY A 287 -2.75 23.58 -9.26
C GLY A 287 -3.43 23.43 -10.63
N ILE A 288 -3.12 24.26 -11.64
CA ILE A 288 -3.66 24.11 -13.00
C ILE A 288 -3.21 22.79 -13.65
N GLU A 289 -2.05 22.28 -13.26
CA GLU A 289 -1.47 21.02 -13.71
C GLU A 289 -2.25 19.76 -13.26
N ALA A 290 -3.25 19.90 -12.38
CA ALA A 290 -4.19 18.83 -12.04
C ALA A 290 -5.35 18.70 -13.06
N PHE A 291 -5.58 19.72 -13.87
CA PHE A 291 -6.67 19.78 -14.85
C PHE A 291 -6.25 19.16 -16.20
N THR A 292 -5.94 17.87 -16.20
CA THR A 292 -5.38 17.14 -17.36
C THR A 292 -6.31 17.08 -18.58
N SER A 293 -7.63 17.10 -18.34
CA SER A 293 -8.66 16.90 -19.38
C SER A 293 -9.11 18.17 -20.11
N ILE A 294 -8.63 19.36 -19.73
CA ILE A 294 -9.18 20.63 -20.24
C ILE A 294 -8.85 20.89 -21.70
N THR A 295 -9.85 21.37 -22.44
CA THR A 295 -9.73 21.71 -23.87
C THR A 295 -9.39 23.17 -24.11
N GLY A 296 -9.58 24.05 -23.12
CA GLY A 296 -9.11 25.42 -23.20
C GLY A 296 -8.84 26.11 -21.86
N LEU A 297 -7.97 27.11 -21.87
CA LEU A 297 -7.65 27.94 -20.71
C LEU A 297 -7.63 29.42 -21.12
N ILE A 298 -8.49 30.22 -20.48
CA ILE A 298 -8.52 31.68 -20.58
C ILE A 298 -8.13 32.24 -19.21
N ALA A 299 -6.92 32.80 -19.10
CA ALA A 299 -6.36 33.35 -17.87
C ALA A 299 -5.85 34.80 -18.05
N ASP A 300 -6.44 35.54 -18.99
CA ASP A 300 -5.98 36.87 -19.39
C ASP A 300 -6.16 37.94 -18.28
N ARG A 301 -5.32 38.98 -18.30
CA ARG A 301 -5.30 40.13 -17.35
C ARG A 301 -5.09 39.73 -15.88
N ASN A 302 -4.16 38.82 -15.63
CA ASN A 302 -3.69 38.46 -14.29
C ASN A 302 -2.22 38.88 -14.11
N ASN A 303 -1.51 38.43 -13.07
CA ASN A 303 -0.18 38.93 -12.70
C ASN A 303 0.91 37.83 -12.58
N PHE A 304 0.73 36.68 -13.23
CA PHE A 304 1.64 35.54 -13.14
C PHE A 304 2.79 35.61 -14.15
N THR A 305 4.04 35.53 -13.66
CA THR A 305 5.25 35.60 -14.51
C THR A 305 5.62 34.28 -15.18
N SER A 306 5.03 33.17 -14.74
CA SER A 306 5.29 31.80 -15.22
C SER A 306 4.05 30.93 -15.07
N ILE A 307 3.95 29.87 -15.88
CA ILE A 307 2.88 28.87 -15.86
C ILE A 307 3.48 27.50 -16.20
N ASN A 308 2.92 26.41 -15.65
CA ASN A 308 3.24 25.04 -16.06
C ASN A 308 2.02 24.44 -16.77
N LEU A 309 2.20 23.96 -18.00
CA LEU A 309 1.13 23.38 -18.83
C LEU A 309 1.43 21.95 -19.29
N GLN A 310 2.49 21.33 -18.76
CA GLN A 310 3.00 20.03 -19.21
C GLN A 310 2.00 18.87 -19.05
N ASN A 311 1.08 18.97 -18.09
CA ASN A 311 0.01 18.00 -17.86
C ASN A 311 -1.28 18.30 -18.66
N ASN A 312 -1.42 19.52 -19.19
CA ASN A 312 -2.65 20.00 -19.85
C ASN A 312 -2.59 19.70 -21.37
N ILE A 313 -2.29 18.43 -21.71
CA ILE A 313 -2.02 17.97 -23.08
C ILE A 313 -3.23 18.08 -24.03
N SER A 314 -4.43 18.22 -23.47
CA SER A 314 -5.71 18.29 -24.20
C SER A 314 -6.06 19.69 -24.72
N LEU A 315 -5.24 20.71 -24.43
CA LEU A 315 -5.51 22.11 -24.79
C LEU A 315 -5.50 22.36 -26.30
N THR A 316 -6.61 22.88 -26.83
CA THR A 316 -6.70 23.46 -28.20
C THR A 316 -6.72 24.99 -28.20
N THR A 317 -7.16 25.63 -27.12
CA THR A 317 -7.27 27.09 -27.00
C THR A 317 -6.58 27.63 -25.74
N LEU A 318 -5.68 28.60 -25.90
CA LEU A 318 -4.91 29.18 -24.81
C LEU A 318 -4.83 30.72 -24.91
N ASP A 319 -5.44 31.44 -23.96
CA ASP A 319 -5.35 32.91 -23.83
C ASP A 319 -4.70 33.30 -22.49
N LEU A 320 -3.46 33.78 -22.56
CA LEU A 320 -2.61 34.23 -21.46
C LEU A 320 -2.23 35.72 -21.64
N ARG A 321 -3.08 36.49 -22.32
CA ARG A 321 -2.83 37.90 -22.64
C ARG A 321 -2.76 38.77 -21.39
N GLY A 322 -1.75 39.64 -21.28
CA GLY A 322 -1.70 40.62 -20.19
C GLY A 322 -1.36 40.02 -18.81
N SER A 323 -0.54 38.97 -18.76
CA SER A 323 -0.20 38.24 -17.53
C SER A 323 1.17 38.56 -16.94
N ASN A 324 2.06 39.21 -17.72
CA ASN A 324 3.48 39.49 -17.44
C ASN A 324 4.43 38.26 -17.57
N LEU A 325 4.07 37.30 -18.43
CA LEU A 325 4.92 36.14 -18.74
C LEU A 325 6.24 36.57 -19.38
N THR A 326 7.37 36.06 -18.87
CA THR A 326 8.71 36.26 -19.47
C THR A 326 9.17 35.06 -20.32
N THR A 327 8.65 33.87 -20.02
CA THR A 327 8.86 32.62 -20.75
C THR A 327 7.56 31.82 -20.81
N LEU A 328 7.38 31.03 -21.86
CA LEU A 328 6.28 30.08 -21.99
C LEU A 328 6.81 28.82 -22.68
N ASP A 329 6.48 27.66 -22.14
CA ASP A 329 6.80 26.34 -22.68
C ASP A 329 5.49 25.66 -23.08
N LEU A 330 5.41 25.24 -24.35
CA LEU A 330 4.24 24.60 -24.97
C LEU A 330 4.58 23.22 -25.56
N SER A 331 5.74 22.65 -25.22
CA SER A 331 6.26 21.41 -25.81
C SER A 331 5.28 20.22 -25.74
N ALA A 332 4.50 20.11 -24.66
CA ALA A 332 3.46 19.08 -24.51
C ALA A 332 2.09 19.45 -25.13
N ASN A 333 1.84 20.73 -25.43
CA ASN A 333 0.53 21.23 -25.87
C ASN A 333 0.42 21.21 -27.42
N THR A 334 0.63 20.04 -28.01
CA THR A 334 0.71 19.82 -29.47
C THR A 334 -0.62 20.01 -30.19
N LEU A 335 -1.74 19.98 -29.47
CA LEU A 335 -3.10 20.12 -30.01
C LEU A 335 -3.59 21.58 -30.12
N LEU A 336 -2.75 22.58 -29.83
CA LEU A 336 -3.14 23.99 -29.88
C LEU A 336 -3.51 24.47 -31.31
N GLU A 337 -4.75 24.93 -31.45
CA GLU A 337 -5.34 25.55 -32.63
C GLU A 337 -5.32 27.09 -32.52
N SER A 338 -5.39 27.63 -31.29
CA SER A 338 -5.47 29.07 -31.01
C SER A 338 -4.63 29.49 -29.80
N LEU A 339 -3.67 30.40 -30.03
CA LEU A 339 -2.77 30.93 -29.01
C LEU A 339 -2.80 32.46 -28.97
N ASN A 340 -3.11 33.02 -27.79
CA ASN A 340 -3.03 34.45 -27.52
C ASN A 340 -2.13 34.72 -26.30
N VAL A 341 -0.96 35.30 -26.56
CA VAL A 341 0.04 35.72 -25.56
C VAL A 341 0.31 37.22 -25.61
N THR A 342 -0.67 37.99 -26.13
CA THR A 342 -0.57 39.45 -26.31
C THR A 342 -0.27 40.19 -25.00
N ASN A 343 0.54 41.25 -25.04
CA ASN A 343 0.85 42.10 -23.87
C ASN A 343 1.53 41.32 -22.74
N ASN A 344 2.67 40.70 -23.04
CA ASN A 344 3.53 40.02 -22.07
C ASN A 344 4.98 40.50 -22.25
N ASN A 345 5.95 39.76 -21.70
CA ASN A 345 7.37 40.10 -21.72
C ASN A 345 8.21 38.99 -22.38
N LEU A 346 7.62 38.23 -23.30
CA LEU A 346 8.28 37.14 -24.02
C LEU A 346 9.36 37.70 -24.95
N SER A 347 10.60 37.20 -24.81
CA SER A 347 11.75 37.52 -25.67
C SER A 347 11.99 36.50 -26.78
N ALA A 348 11.46 35.29 -26.59
CA ALA A 348 11.37 34.20 -27.55
C ALA A 348 10.05 33.44 -27.32
N LEU A 349 9.58 32.73 -28.34
CA LEU A 349 8.43 31.84 -28.29
C LEU A 349 8.67 30.70 -29.28
N ASP A 350 8.76 29.47 -28.78
CA ASP A 350 8.87 28.26 -29.61
C ASP A 350 7.46 27.75 -29.95
N LEU A 351 7.22 27.49 -31.24
CA LEU A 351 5.95 26.98 -31.80
C LEU A 351 6.18 25.78 -32.72
N SER A 352 7.38 25.19 -32.69
CA SER A 352 7.80 24.07 -33.56
C SER A 352 6.89 22.84 -33.46
N ASN A 353 6.26 22.64 -32.30
CA ASN A 353 5.36 21.53 -31.98
C ASN A 353 3.87 21.85 -32.21
N GLN A 354 3.53 23.08 -32.60
CA GLN A 354 2.16 23.59 -32.75
C GLN A 354 1.71 23.59 -34.22
N SER A 355 1.80 22.43 -34.90
CA SER A 355 1.43 22.30 -36.31
C SER A 355 -0.06 22.54 -36.62
N ASN A 356 -0.93 22.40 -35.62
CA ASN A 356 -2.37 22.65 -35.73
C ASN A 356 -2.76 24.14 -35.61
N LEU A 357 -1.81 25.05 -35.35
CA LEU A 357 -2.10 26.44 -35.00
C LEU A 357 -2.70 27.24 -36.16
N GLU A 358 -3.96 27.66 -36.03
CA GLU A 358 -4.69 28.53 -36.97
C GLU A 358 -4.62 30.02 -36.59
N ILE A 359 -4.51 30.32 -35.29
CA ILE A 359 -4.54 31.70 -34.77
C ILE A 359 -3.37 31.95 -33.82
N LEU A 360 -2.55 32.97 -34.12
CA LEU A 360 -1.45 33.42 -33.26
C LEU A 360 -1.52 34.93 -33.00
N PHE A 361 -1.79 35.32 -31.76
CA PHE A 361 -1.77 36.71 -31.30
C PHE A 361 -0.66 36.91 -30.24
N ALA A 362 0.52 37.36 -30.67
CA ALA A 362 1.70 37.59 -29.82
C ALA A 362 2.14 39.07 -29.77
N SER A 363 1.23 39.99 -30.10
CA SER A 363 1.50 41.44 -30.08
C SER A 363 1.89 41.97 -28.69
N LYS A 364 2.60 43.10 -28.61
CA LYS A 364 3.07 43.72 -27.35
C LYS A 364 3.91 42.75 -26.52
N ASN A 365 5.00 42.27 -27.11
CA ASN A 365 6.03 41.46 -26.45
C ASN A 365 7.42 42.08 -26.76
N VAL A 366 8.50 41.34 -26.51
CA VAL A 366 9.87 41.78 -26.84
C VAL A 366 10.57 40.77 -27.76
N LEU A 367 9.80 40.10 -28.61
CA LEU A 367 10.29 39.12 -29.59
C LEU A 367 11.20 39.80 -30.61
N ASN A 368 12.36 39.20 -30.88
CA ASN A 368 13.37 39.71 -31.83
C ASN A 368 13.37 38.90 -33.14
N ASN A 369 12.91 37.66 -33.05
CA ASN A 369 12.60 36.73 -34.13
C ASN A 369 11.36 35.91 -33.73
N ILE A 370 10.79 35.22 -34.71
CA ILE A 370 9.82 34.14 -34.50
C ILE A 370 9.96 33.17 -35.67
N ASP A 371 9.97 31.86 -35.41
CA ASP A 371 9.88 30.84 -36.46
C ASP A 371 8.42 30.38 -36.54
N LEU A 372 7.89 30.34 -37.77
CA LEU A 372 6.52 29.94 -38.10
C LEU A 372 6.49 28.83 -39.16
N SER A 373 7.64 28.24 -39.49
CA SER A 373 7.80 27.24 -40.56
C SER A 373 6.94 25.98 -40.36
N SER A 374 6.80 25.52 -39.11
CA SER A 374 5.91 24.40 -38.73
C SER A 374 4.43 24.74 -38.74
N ASN A 375 4.05 26.02 -38.66
CA ASN A 375 2.67 26.47 -38.40
C ASN A 375 1.93 26.76 -39.73
N THR A 376 1.91 25.77 -40.63
CA THR A 376 1.37 25.88 -42.00
C THR A 376 -0.14 26.10 -42.07
N ASN A 377 -0.85 25.92 -40.94
CA ASN A 377 -2.29 26.14 -40.80
C ASN A 377 -2.68 27.56 -40.38
N LEU A 378 -1.73 28.47 -40.13
CA LEU A 378 -2.02 29.83 -39.69
C LEU A 378 -2.91 30.59 -40.68
N LEU A 379 -4.09 31.01 -40.18
CA LEU A 379 -5.08 31.83 -40.87
C LEU A 379 -5.01 33.29 -40.45
N ASN A 380 -4.65 33.57 -39.19
CA ASN A 380 -4.59 34.90 -38.60
C ASN A 380 -3.33 35.07 -37.73
N LEU A 381 -2.51 36.08 -38.05
CA LEU A 381 -1.26 36.37 -37.38
C LEU A 381 -1.21 37.84 -36.91
N ASN A 382 -0.97 38.06 -35.61
CA ASN A 382 -0.74 39.39 -35.05
C ASN A 382 0.54 39.43 -34.18
N LEU A 383 1.52 40.20 -34.66
CA LEU A 383 2.85 40.41 -34.11
C LEU A 383 3.12 41.90 -33.80
N ASP A 384 2.08 42.75 -33.79
CA ASP A 384 2.18 44.19 -33.54
C ASP A 384 2.99 44.53 -32.27
N GLU A 385 3.78 45.62 -32.28
CA GLU A 385 4.55 46.08 -31.12
C GLU A 385 5.52 44.99 -30.58
N ASN A 386 6.50 44.64 -31.41
CA ASN A 386 7.62 43.74 -31.09
C ASN A 386 8.94 44.32 -31.67
N ASN A 387 10.06 43.58 -31.53
CA ASN A 387 11.38 44.00 -32.02
C ASN A 387 11.81 43.24 -33.29
N LEU A 388 10.87 42.72 -34.09
CA LEU A 388 11.19 41.91 -35.27
C LEU A 388 11.92 42.76 -36.32
N SER A 389 13.04 42.25 -36.83
CA SER A 389 13.83 42.88 -37.92
C SER A 389 13.67 42.16 -39.27
N SER A 390 13.27 40.90 -39.23
CA SER A 390 12.81 40.10 -40.37
C SER A 390 11.57 39.27 -39.99
N LEU A 391 10.83 38.80 -40.99
CA LEU A 391 9.68 37.92 -40.83
C LEU A 391 9.56 37.02 -42.07
N ASN A 392 9.68 35.70 -41.89
CA ASN A 392 9.52 34.71 -42.97
C ASN A 392 8.12 34.09 -42.87
N LEU A 393 7.34 34.17 -43.95
CA LEU A 393 5.97 33.63 -44.03
C LEU A 393 5.79 32.63 -45.18
N SER A 394 6.89 32.16 -45.79
CA SER A 394 6.85 31.33 -47.00
C SER A 394 6.05 30.03 -46.83
N ALA A 395 6.04 29.46 -45.62
CA ALA A 395 5.25 28.26 -45.27
C ALA A 395 3.75 28.55 -44.98
N ASN A 396 3.40 29.78 -44.59
CA ASN A 396 2.11 30.11 -43.99
C ASN A 396 1.08 30.56 -45.06
N THR A 397 1.03 29.83 -46.18
CA THR A 397 0.26 30.18 -47.40
C THR A 397 -1.25 30.34 -47.20
N GLN A 398 -1.80 29.87 -46.08
CA GLN A 398 -3.21 29.99 -45.71
C GLN A 398 -3.55 31.30 -44.97
N LEU A 399 -2.57 32.18 -44.71
CA LEU A 399 -2.80 33.45 -44.00
C LEU A 399 -3.80 34.34 -44.73
N THR A 400 -4.89 34.65 -44.04
CA THR A 400 -5.95 35.57 -44.48
C THR A 400 -5.83 36.96 -43.86
N GLY A 401 -5.15 37.08 -42.72
CA GLY A 401 -4.86 38.36 -42.05
C GLY A 401 -3.49 38.41 -41.39
N LEU A 402 -2.73 39.48 -41.69
CA LEU A 402 -1.40 39.77 -41.15
C LEU A 402 -1.35 41.16 -40.51
N LEU A 403 -0.97 41.20 -39.24
CA LEU A 403 -0.65 42.42 -38.50
C LEU A 403 0.78 42.29 -37.94
N ALA A 404 1.69 43.18 -38.35
CA ALA A 404 3.05 43.29 -37.81
C ALA A 404 3.50 44.75 -37.72
N ASN A 405 2.58 45.61 -37.25
CA ASN A 405 2.78 47.03 -37.03
C ASN A 405 3.83 47.29 -35.94
N GLN A 406 4.45 48.48 -35.93
CA GLN A 406 5.36 48.93 -34.85
C GLN A 406 6.46 47.89 -34.55
N ASN A 407 7.18 47.48 -35.60
CA ASN A 407 8.33 46.59 -35.56
C ASN A 407 9.52 47.29 -36.25
N THR A 408 10.59 46.57 -36.62
CA THR A 408 11.78 47.14 -37.29
C THR A 408 12.01 46.63 -38.71
N LEU A 409 11.02 45.93 -39.29
CA LEU A 409 11.11 45.21 -40.56
C LEU A 409 11.58 46.11 -41.71
N SER A 410 12.63 45.71 -42.43
CA SER A 410 13.15 46.41 -43.62
C SER A 410 12.60 45.88 -44.95
N SER A 411 12.16 44.63 -44.96
CA SER A 411 11.48 43.95 -46.06
C SER A 411 10.63 42.79 -45.50
N VAL A 412 9.56 42.43 -46.21
CA VAL A 412 8.78 41.20 -45.97
C VAL A 412 8.40 40.63 -47.34
N ASP A 413 8.57 39.32 -47.54
CA ASP A 413 8.03 38.64 -48.71
C ASP A 413 6.58 38.20 -48.42
N LEU A 414 5.66 38.58 -49.31
CA LEU A 414 4.24 38.25 -49.26
C LEU A 414 3.79 37.46 -50.50
N SER A 415 4.71 37.13 -51.42
CA SER A 415 4.42 36.55 -52.74
C SER A 415 3.67 35.22 -52.69
N THR A 416 3.86 34.43 -51.62
CA THR A 416 3.19 33.15 -51.37
C THR A 416 1.81 33.29 -50.73
N LEU A 417 1.45 34.47 -50.22
CA LEU A 417 0.24 34.70 -49.41
C LEU A 417 -0.94 35.17 -50.27
N THR A 418 -1.32 34.35 -51.25
CA THR A 418 -2.43 34.67 -52.18
C THR A 418 -3.80 34.75 -51.48
N ALA A 419 -3.96 34.08 -50.33
CA ALA A 419 -5.17 34.15 -49.50
C ALA A 419 -5.32 35.44 -48.68
N LEU A 420 -4.33 36.34 -48.69
CA LEU A 420 -4.24 37.47 -47.77
C LEU A 420 -5.28 38.57 -48.07
N THR A 421 -6.23 38.75 -47.16
CA THR A 421 -7.31 39.74 -47.28
C THR A 421 -7.07 41.03 -46.48
N PHE A 422 -6.25 40.94 -45.43
CA PHE A 422 -5.97 42.04 -44.49
C PHE A 422 -4.47 42.14 -44.22
N LEU A 423 -3.89 43.31 -44.52
CA LEU A 423 -2.45 43.59 -44.34
C LEU A 423 -2.24 44.89 -43.55
N SER A 424 -1.46 44.80 -42.47
CA SER A 424 -1.06 45.97 -41.67
C SER A 424 0.42 45.85 -41.26
N LEU A 425 1.27 46.69 -41.85
CA LEU A 425 2.72 46.75 -41.60
C LEU A 425 3.16 48.20 -41.26
N ASN A 426 2.28 48.98 -40.64
CA ASN A 426 2.56 50.39 -40.34
C ASN A 426 3.67 50.54 -39.28
N ASN A 427 4.37 51.68 -39.26
CA ASN A 427 5.49 51.94 -38.35
C ASN A 427 6.59 50.85 -38.42
N ASN A 428 7.21 50.73 -39.60
CA ASN A 428 8.33 49.82 -39.89
C ASN A 428 9.40 50.57 -40.72
N ASN A 429 10.41 49.85 -41.23
CA ASN A 429 11.51 50.39 -42.04
C ASN A 429 11.42 50.00 -43.53
N LEU A 430 10.23 49.61 -44.03
CA LEU A 430 10.08 49.09 -45.39
C LEU A 430 10.45 50.14 -46.45
N THR A 431 11.41 49.83 -47.32
CA THR A 431 11.84 50.70 -48.44
C THR A 431 11.15 50.34 -49.75
N THR A 432 10.73 49.08 -49.88
CA THR A 432 9.85 48.53 -50.91
C THR A 432 8.88 47.54 -50.28
N ILE A 433 7.79 47.21 -50.98
CA ILE A 433 6.93 46.06 -50.73
C ILE A 433 6.33 45.64 -52.08
N ASP A 434 6.29 44.33 -52.36
CA ASP A 434 5.56 43.77 -53.49
C ASP A 434 4.22 43.23 -52.99
N LEU A 435 3.15 43.54 -53.74
CA LEU A 435 1.77 43.16 -53.45
C LEU A 435 1.08 42.57 -54.70
N SER A 436 1.82 42.37 -55.79
CA SER A 436 1.31 41.95 -57.10
C SER A 436 0.62 40.58 -57.06
N SER A 437 1.11 39.65 -56.24
CA SER A 437 0.53 38.31 -56.03
C SER A 437 -0.61 38.26 -54.99
N ASN A 438 -0.84 39.32 -54.21
CA ASN A 438 -1.82 39.33 -53.13
C ASN A 438 -3.20 39.81 -53.64
N ASP A 439 -3.76 39.08 -54.61
CA ASP A 439 -4.99 39.46 -55.31
C ASP A 439 -6.26 39.38 -54.42
N ALA A 440 -6.20 38.80 -53.23
CA ALA A 440 -7.30 38.77 -52.26
C ALA A 440 -7.45 40.03 -51.37
N LEU A 441 -6.53 41.01 -51.45
CA LEU A 441 -6.47 42.13 -50.48
C LEU A 441 -7.71 43.04 -50.48
N THR A 442 -8.21 43.35 -49.28
CA THR A 442 -9.35 44.25 -49.02
C THR A 442 -9.03 45.39 -48.04
N TYR A 443 -7.95 45.26 -47.27
CA TYR A 443 -7.45 46.22 -46.30
C TYR A 443 -5.91 46.27 -46.37
N ILE A 444 -5.35 47.48 -46.50
CA ILE A 444 -3.90 47.73 -46.55
C ILE A 444 -3.56 48.95 -45.67
N ASP A 445 -2.70 48.78 -44.67
CA ASP A 445 -2.01 49.89 -43.99
C ASP A 445 -0.48 49.70 -44.01
N LEU A 446 0.20 50.65 -44.65
CA LEU A 446 1.65 50.72 -44.85
C LEU A 446 2.21 52.05 -44.32
N ALA A 447 1.45 52.80 -43.51
CA ALA A 447 1.87 54.13 -43.09
C ALA A 447 3.09 54.15 -42.17
N ASN A 448 3.83 55.26 -42.17
CA ASN A 448 5.07 55.44 -41.40
C ASN A 448 6.11 54.35 -41.76
N ASN A 449 6.47 54.29 -43.04
CA ASN A 449 7.54 53.45 -43.60
C ASN A 449 8.50 54.33 -44.44
N GLN A 450 9.41 53.71 -45.19
CA GLN A 450 10.45 54.38 -45.98
C GLN A 450 10.24 54.21 -47.50
N LEU A 451 9.01 53.91 -47.94
CA LEU A 451 8.68 53.60 -49.33
C LEU A 451 8.96 54.80 -50.27
N SER A 452 9.49 54.52 -51.46
CA SER A 452 9.82 55.51 -52.50
C SER A 452 8.95 55.39 -53.76
N ILE A 453 8.62 54.15 -54.11
CA ILE A 453 7.56 53.73 -55.03
C ILE A 453 6.79 52.62 -54.31
N LEU A 454 5.49 52.51 -54.56
CA LEU A 454 4.63 51.43 -54.08
C LEU A 454 3.82 50.89 -55.26
N ASP A 455 3.89 49.60 -55.53
CA ASP A 455 2.97 48.96 -56.47
C ASP A 455 1.83 48.29 -55.70
N VAL A 456 0.60 48.53 -56.14
CA VAL A 456 -0.59 47.81 -55.68
C VAL A 456 -1.39 47.24 -56.85
N ALA A 457 -0.89 47.26 -58.09
CA ALA A 457 -1.60 46.80 -59.29
C ALA A 457 -1.70 45.26 -59.38
N ASN A 458 -2.45 44.68 -58.43
CA ASN A 458 -2.69 43.25 -58.24
C ASN A 458 -3.97 42.73 -58.93
N GLY A 459 -4.62 43.56 -59.77
CA GLY A 459 -5.88 43.23 -60.45
C GLY A 459 -7.14 43.33 -59.58
N ASN A 460 -7.03 43.62 -58.28
CA ASN A 460 -8.15 43.69 -57.35
C ASN A 460 -8.26 45.03 -56.58
N ASN A 461 -7.77 46.14 -57.13
CA ASN A 461 -7.88 47.46 -56.50
C ASN A 461 -9.33 47.87 -56.18
N SER A 462 -10.31 47.31 -56.90
CA SER A 462 -11.74 47.50 -56.65
C SER A 462 -12.27 46.91 -55.33
N ALA A 463 -11.59 45.93 -54.72
CA ALA A 463 -11.98 45.35 -53.43
C ALA A 463 -11.28 46.00 -52.22
N ILE A 464 -10.23 46.80 -52.45
CA ILE A 464 -9.46 47.47 -51.39
C ILE A 464 -10.32 48.61 -50.79
N THR A 465 -11.06 48.28 -49.74
CA THR A 465 -11.96 49.19 -49.02
C THR A 465 -11.20 50.21 -48.17
N THR A 466 -10.05 49.82 -47.63
CA THR A 466 -9.17 50.65 -46.80
C THR A 466 -7.75 50.57 -47.35
N PHE A 467 -7.15 51.73 -47.61
CA PHE A 467 -5.78 51.86 -48.07
C PHE A 467 -5.13 53.06 -47.37
N ASN A 468 -3.98 52.85 -46.75
CA ASN A 468 -3.19 53.90 -46.13
C ASN A 468 -1.69 53.71 -46.43
N SER A 469 -1.07 54.77 -46.95
CA SER A 469 0.36 54.86 -47.30
C SER A 469 1.00 56.17 -46.82
N THR A 470 0.37 56.85 -45.84
CA THR A 470 0.83 58.14 -45.31
C THR A 470 2.14 58.04 -44.52
N SER A 471 2.82 59.17 -44.32
CA SER A 471 4.14 59.25 -43.65
C SER A 471 5.25 58.41 -44.32
N ASN A 472 5.14 58.14 -45.61
CA ASN A 472 6.20 57.58 -46.46
C ASN A 472 6.85 58.72 -47.23
N SER A 473 7.69 59.52 -46.57
CA SER A 473 8.10 60.84 -47.09
C SER A 473 8.89 60.84 -48.41
N ALA A 474 9.41 59.69 -48.85
CA ALA A 474 10.06 59.50 -50.14
C ALA A 474 9.09 59.07 -51.26
N LEU A 475 7.85 58.69 -50.92
CA LEU A 475 6.89 58.09 -51.83
C LEU A 475 6.46 59.10 -52.89
N SER A 476 6.77 58.78 -54.14
CA SER A 476 6.60 59.66 -55.30
C SER A 476 5.53 59.13 -56.27
N CYS A 477 5.41 57.81 -56.39
CA CYS A 477 4.46 57.14 -57.25
C CYS A 477 3.84 55.92 -56.55
N ILE A 478 2.53 55.78 -56.70
CA ILE A 478 1.74 54.60 -56.32
C ILE A 478 1.17 54.05 -57.62
N GLN A 479 1.62 52.87 -58.02
CA GLN A 479 1.13 52.20 -59.22
C GLN A 479 -0.20 51.49 -58.91
N ILE A 480 -1.20 51.69 -59.77
CA ILE A 480 -2.57 51.20 -59.61
C ILE A 480 -3.06 50.48 -60.85
N ASP A 481 -4.08 49.63 -60.69
CA ASP A 481 -4.69 48.86 -61.77
C ASP A 481 -5.11 49.75 -62.96
N THR A 482 -4.84 49.28 -64.18
CA THR A 482 -5.11 50.07 -65.40
C THR A 482 -6.62 50.33 -65.56
N GLY A 483 -7.00 51.61 -65.43
CA GLY A 483 -8.39 52.07 -65.51
C GLY A 483 -9.11 52.18 -64.17
N PHE A 484 -8.46 51.81 -63.06
CA PHE A 484 -8.95 52.10 -61.72
C PHE A 484 -8.93 53.61 -61.42
N THR A 485 -9.70 54.03 -60.42
CA THR A 485 -9.70 55.40 -59.91
C THR A 485 -9.85 55.33 -58.39
N PRO A 486 -8.77 55.58 -57.61
CA PRO A 486 -8.80 55.47 -56.15
C PRO A 486 -9.93 56.29 -55.51
N PRO A 487 -10.75 55.69 -54.64
CA PRO A 487 -11.80 56.41 -53.94
C PRO A 487 -11.20 57.40 -52.92
N SER A 488 -11.95 58.43 -52.54
CA SER A 488 -11.49 59.48 -51.62
C SER A 488 -11.20 59.01 -50.19
N GLY A 489 -11.38 57.72 -49.88
CA GLY A 489 -10.97 57.09 -48.63
C GLY A 489 -9.53 56.55 -48.64
N TRP A 490 -8.92 56.38 -49.81
CA TRP A 490 -7.52 55.94 -49.94
C TRP A 490 -6.56 57.07 -49.51
N GLN A 491 -5.75 56.82 -48.49
CA GLN A 491 -4.82 57.78 -47.90
C GLN A 491 -3.39 57.57 -48.39
N LYS A 492 -2.73 58.68 -48.75
CA LYS A 492 -1.34 58.74 -49.21
C LYS A 492 -0.74 60.12 -48.92
N ASP A 493 0.58 60.23 -49.00
CA ASP A 493 1.25 61.52 -48.85
C ASP A 493 1.02 62.49 -50.01
N ALA A 494 1.35 63.76 -49.79
CA ALA A 494 1.22 64.84 -50.76
C ALA A 494 2.26 64.77 -51.89
N THR A 495 3.41 64.13 -51.65
CA THR A 495 4.47 63.84 -52.63
C THR A 495 4.07 62.74 -53.61
N ALA A 496 3.32 61.76 -53.13
CA ALA A 496 2.92 60.59 -53.90
C ALA A 496 1.88 60.93 -54.98
N SER A 497 1.97 60.30 -56.14
CA SER A 497 0.99 60.41 -57.23
C SER A 497 0.46 59.03 -57.62
N TYR A 498 -0.81 58.92 -57.99
CA TYR A 498 -1.35 57.68 -58.54
C TYR A 498 -1.05 57.63 -60.04
N SER A 499 -0.47 56.52 -60.52
CA SER A 499 -0.18 56.30 -61.94
C SER A 499 -0.49 54.87 -62.37
N ASN A 500 -0.70 54.64 -63.66
CA ASN A 500 -0.72 53.30 -64.26
C ASN A 500 0.64 52.91 -64.88
N ASN A 501 1.67 53.74 -64.73
CA ASN A 501 3.07 53.49 -65.04
C ASN A 501 3.94 54.52 -64.31
N CYS A 502 4.88 54.09 -63.46
CA CYS A 502 5.76 54.98 -62.69
C CYS A 502 7.10 55.35 -63.36
N SER A 503 7.36 54.91 -64.61
CA SER A 503 8.71 54.81 -65.17
C SER A 503 8.81 55.38 -66.59
N ASN A 504 9.21 56.65 -66.78
CA ASN A 504 9.39 57.21 -68.13
C ASN A 504 10.29 58.47 -68.26
N THR A 505 11.35 58.36 -69.07
CA THR A 505 12.07 59.42 -69.79
C THR A 505 12.37 58.89 -71.21
N THR A 506 12.86 59.72 -72.15
CA THR A 506 13.02 59.30 -73.57
C THR A 506 14.34 59.70 -74.23
N ASP A 507 15.24 58.72 -74.36
CA ASP A 507 16.16 58.55 -75.49
C ASP A 507 15.44 57.71 -76.58
N THR A 508 16.09 57.33 -77.67
CA THR A 508 15.57 56.39 -78.70
C THR A 508 16.63 55.47 -79.34
N THR A 509 17.89 55.53 -78.89
CA THR A 509 18.97 54.61 -79.31
C THR A 509 19.28 53.64 -78.17
N ASN A 510 19.13 52.33 -78.40
CA ASN A 510 19.46 51.33 -77.38
C ASN A 510 20.99 51.32 -77.11
N PRO A 511 21.41 51.13 -75.84
CA PRO A 511 22.81 50.87 -75.51
C PRO A 511 23.27 49.53 -76.13
N VAL A 512 24.55 49.18 -75.97
CA VAL A 512 25.11 47.88 -76.38
C VAL A 512 25.56 47.11 -75.15
N ALA A 513 24.88 45.98 -74.87
CA ALA A 513 25.19 45.10 -73.76
C ALA A 513 26.27 44.07 -74.13
N VAL A 514 27.30 43.93 -73.28
CA VAL A 514 28.42 43.00 -73.48
C VAL A 514 28.67 42.22 -72.19
N CYS A 515 28.60 40.89 -72.27
CA CYS A 515 28.65 40.00 -71.10
C CYS A 515 29.96 39.21 -70.99
N GLN A 516 30.24 38.71 -69.78
CA GLN A 516 31.20 37.65 -69.49
C GLN A 516 30.63 36.67 -68.45
N ASP A 517 31.04 35.41 -68.53
CA ASP A 517 30.67 34.38 -67.55
C ASP A 517 31.40 34.60 -66.21
N VAL A 518 30.79 34.18 -65.10
CA VAL A 518 31.29 34.39 -63.73
C VAL A 518 31.20 33.09 -62.92
N THR A 519 32.19 32.83 -62.07
CA THR A 519 32.08 31.82 -60.99
C THR A 519 32.07 32.52 -59.64
N LEU A 520 31.11 32.19 -58.78
CA LEU A 520 31.03 32.66 -57.40
C LEU A 520 31.10 31.45 -56.44
N GLN A 521 31.57 31.69 -55.23
CA GLN A 521 31.49 30.75 -54.11
C GLN A 521 30.40 31.26 -53.17
N LEU A 522 29.59 30.36 -52.58
CA LEU A 522 28.74 30.73 -51.45
C LEU A 522 29.61 31.12 -50.24
N ASP A 523 29.15 32.10 -49.47
CA ASP A 523 29.79 32.54 -48.23
C ASP A 523 29.38 31.66 -47.04
N SER A 524 29.88 31.99 -45.84
CA SER A 524 29.56 31.26 -44.60
C SER A 524 28.10 31.37 -44.15
N ASN A 525 27.25 32.10 -44.88
CA ASN A 525 25.82 32.24 -44.63
C ASN A 525 24.98 31.55 -45.73
N GLY A 526 25.61 30.81 -46.63
CA GLY A 526 24.95 30.11 -47.75
C GLY A 526 24.63 31.02 -48.94
N THR A 527 25.29 32.19 -49.04
CA THR A 527 24.92 33.22 -50.03
C THR A 527 26.09 33.67 -50.89
N ALA A 528 25.83 33.91 -52.19
CA ALA A 528 26.75 34.61 -53.08
C ALA A 528 26.05 35.82 -53.69
N THR A 529 26.73 36.96 -53.74
CA THR A 529 26.20 38.19 -54.37
C THR A 529 26.89 38.47 -55.69
N LEU A 530 26.07 38.74 -56.71
CA LEU A 530 26.49 39.10 -58.05
C LEU A 530 26.14 40.56 -58.32
N THR A 531 27.16 41.37 -58.58
CA THR A 531 26.99 42.74 -59.06
C THR A 531 27.00 42.75 -60.59
N ALA A 532 26.24 43.66 -61.20
CA ALA A 532 26.22 43.83 -62.65
C ALA A 532 27.63 44.09 -63.23
N ALA A 533 28.52 44.73 -62.47
CA ALA A 533 29.91 44.99 -62.84
C ALA A 533 30.83 43.74 -62.86
N GLN A 534 30.39 42.59 -62.36
CA GLN A 534 31.08 41.30 -62.54
C GLN A 534 30.69 40.64 -63.88
N VAL A 535 29.46 40.86 -64.35
CA VAL A 535 28.93 40.32 -65.60
C VAL A 535 29.22 41.23 -66.81
N ASP A 536 29.29 42.55 -66.57
CA ASP A 536 29.57 43.55 -67.59
C ASP A 536 31.02 43.45 -68.10
N ASN A 537 31.14 43.28 -69.42
CA ASN A 537 32.38 43.13 -70.17
C ASN A 537 32.62 44.33 -71.11
N GLY A 538 32.24 45.52 -70.65
CA GLY A 538 32.46 46.78 -71.37
C GLY A 538 31.26 47.24 -72.20
N SER A 539 30.05 47.09 -71.66
CA SER A 539 28.82 47.65 -72.23
C SER A 539 28.93 49.16 -72.43
N SER A 540 28.34 49.68 -73.51
CA SER A 540 28.60 51.06 -73.95
C SER A 540 27.43 51.69 -74.69
N ASP A 541 27.40 53.02 -74.70
CA ASP A 541 26.38 53.83 -75.37
C ASP A 541 26.93 55.23 -75.73
N ASP A 542 26.31 55.89 -76.72
CA ASP A 542 26.71 57.20 -77.26
C ASP A 542 26.30 58.40 -76.37
N VAL A 543 25.25 58.29 -75.53
CA VAL A 543 24.92 59.30 -74.48
C VAL A 543 25.41 58.89 -73.09
N GLY A 544 25.57 57.58 -72.87
CA GLY A 544 26.18 56.97 -71.70
C GLY A 544 25.22 56.05 -70.93
N VAL A 545 25.74 54.89 -70.53
CA VAL A 545 25.05 53.95 -69.65
C VAL A 545 24.75 54.61 -68.30
N ALA A 546 23.48 54.64 -67.91
CA ALA A 546 23.02 55.20 -66.65
C ALA A 546 22.78 54.15 -65.57
N SER A 547 22.44 52.92 -65.96
CA SER A 547 22.42 51.77 -65.05
C SER A 547 22.80 50.46 -65.77
N THR A 548 23.39 49.56 -65.00
CA THR A 548 23.53 48.14 -65.33
C THR A 548 22.87 47.34 -64.22
N THR A 549 21.98 46.43 -64.59
CA THR A 549 21.20 45.59 -63.66
C THR A 549 21.17 44.17 -64.18
N VAL A 550 21.56 43.21 -63.36
CA VAL A 550 21.31 41.79 -63.63
C VAL A 550 19.95 41.41 -63.06
N ASP A 551 19.26 40.48 -63.72
CA ASP A 551 17.98 39.91 -63.27
C ASP A 551 18.11 39.10 -61.97
N ILE A 552 19.27 38.51 -61.70
CA ILE A 552 19.59 37.79 -60.46
C ILE A 552 20.85 38.39 -59.82
N THR A 553 20.71 39.00 -58.64
CA THR A 553 21.79 39.65 -57.86
C THR A 553 22.24 38.87 -56.63
N SER A 554 21.42 37.94 -56.16
CA SER A 554 21.67 37.07 -55.01
C SER A 554 21.47 35.62 -55.40
N PHE A 555 22.40 34.77 -54.98
CA PHE A 555 22.36 33.33 -55.16
C PHE A 555 22.46 32.67 -53.79
N ASP A 556 21.75 31.58 -53.61
CA ASP A 556 21.80 30.73 -52.42
C ASP A 556 22.03 29.26 -52.80
N CYS A 557 21.96 28.38 -51.81
CA CYS A 557 22.13 26.94 -51.95
C CYS A 557 21.19 26.27 -52.98
N SER A 558 20.05 26.87 -53.31
CA SER A 558 19.16 26.39 -54.39
C SER A 558 19.74 26.61 -55.79
N ASN A 559 20.79 27.43 -55.92
CA ASN A 559 21.40 27.82 -57.19
C ASN A 559 22.78 27.19 -57.43
N VAL A 560 23.26 26.29 -56.56
CA VAL A 560 24.53 25.57 -56.77
C VAL A 560 24.52 24.85 -58.11
N GLY A 561 25.59 25.03 -58.89
CA GLY A 561 25.67 24.61 -60.29
C GLY A 561 25.60 25.78 -61.27
N THR A 562 25.02 25.55 -62.45
CA THR A 562 25.09 26.48 -63.59
C THR A 562 23.79 27.26 -63.78
N ASN A 563 23.84 28.57 -63.54
CA ASN A 563 22.75 29.51 -63.75
C ASN A 563 22.97 30.33 -65.03
N THR A 564 21.91 30.93 -65.55
CA THR A 564 21.98 31.95 -66.60
C THR A 564 21.40 33.24 -66.06
N VAL A 565 22.13 34.34 -66.18
CA VAL A 565 21.66 35.69 -65.84
C VAL A 565 21.56 36.55 -67.08
N THR A 566 20.64 37.51 -67.06
CA THR A 566 20.48 38.54 -68.08
C THR A 566 20.99 39.86 -67.53
N LEU A 567 22.13 40.33 -68.04
CA LEU A 567 22.56 41.71 -67.85
C LEU A 567 21.69 42.62 -68.72
N THR A 568 20.92 43.49 -68.07
CA THR A 568 20.21 44.60 -68.71
C THR A 568 21.02 45.87 -68.53
N VAL A 569 21.28 46.56 -69.64
CA VAL A 569 21.99 47.84 -69.69
C VAL A 569 20.97 48.90 -70.10
N MET A 570 20.92 50.04 -69.41
CA MET A 570 20.00 51.13 -69.71
C MET A 570 20.73 52.46 -69.85
N ASP A 571 20.37 53.23 -70.88
CA ASP A 571 20.94 54.56 -71.16
C ASP A 571 20.32 55.68 -70.29
N ALA A 572 20.87 56.90 -70.42
CA ALA A 572 20.48 58.07 -69.63
C ALA A 572 19.05 58.60 -69.83
N ALA A 573 18.29 58.12 -70.80
CA ALA A 573 16.84 58.34 -70.88
C ALA A 573 16.04 57.13 -71.38
N GLY A 574 16.46 55.90 -71.03
CA GLY A 574 15.54 54.79 -70.79
C GLY A 574 15.37 53.73 -71.87
N ASN A 575 16.14 53.70 -72.97
CA ASN A 575 16.20 52.46 -73.76
C ASN A 575 17.11 51.44 -73.06
N SER A 576 16.93 50.17 -73.40
CA SER A 576 17.76 49.08 -72.88
C SER A 576 18.19 48.07 -73.94
N ASP A 577 19.30 47.42 -73.68
CA ASP A 577 19.78 46.24 -74.41
C ASP A 577 20.19 45.16 -73.41
N THR A 578 20.21 43.91 -73.84
CA THR A 578 20.41 42.76 -72.95
C THR A 578 21.37 41.73 -73.51
N CYS A 579 22.20 41.18 -72.63
CA CYS A 579 23.02 40.00 -72.93
C CYS A 579 22.89 38.98 -71.79
N THR A 580 23.10 37.70 -72.12
CA THR A 580 23.09 36.61 -71.14
C THR A 580 24.51 36.17 -70.78
N ALA A 581 24.74 35.86 -69.52
CA ALA A 581 25.98 35.27 -69.02
C ALA A 581 25.70 34.00 -68.20
N THR A 582 26.68 33.10 -68.18
CA THR A 582 26.69 31.91 -67.34
C THR A 582 27.23 32.27 -65.97
N VAL A 583 26.49 31.95 -64.90
CA VAL A 583 26.93 32.14 -63.52
C VAL A 583 26.99 30.80 -62.83
N ILE A 584 28.22 30.33 -62.60
CA ILE A 584 28.47 29.08 -61.88
C ILE A 584 28.55 29.41 -60.39
N ILE A 585 27.65 28.85 -59.60
CA ILE A 585 27.72 28.91 -58.13
C ILE A 585 28.33 27.61 -57.65
N GLU A 586 29.44 27.72 -56.96
CA GLU A 586 30.11 26.59 -56.31
C GLU A 586 29.96 26.73 -54.79
N ASP A 587 29.97 25.58 -54.14
CA ASP A 587 29.97 25.44 -52.70
C ASP A 587 30.93 24.29 -52.35
N ASN A 588 31.85 24.61 -51.44
CA ASN A 588 33.08 23.86 -51.18
C ASN A 588 33.40 23.79 -49.67
N GLU A 589 32.54 24.34 -48.81
CA GLU A 589 32.65 24.10 -47.38
C GLU A 589 32.11 22.67 -47.10
N ALA A 590 32.69 21.97 -46.12
CA ALA A 590 32.17 20.66 -45.73
C ALA A 590 31.29 20.84 -44.49
N PRO A 591 30.09 20.26 -44.44
CA PRO A 591 29.16 20.48 -43.34
C PRO A 591 29.78 20.10 -41.99
N THR A 592 29.52 20.84 -40.93
CA THR A 592 29.93 20.41 -39.57
C THR A 592 28.85 19.52 -38.97
N VAL A 593 29.21 18.44 -38.28
CA VAL A 593 28.24 17.55 -37.62
C VAL A 593 28.72 17.16 -36.23
N THR A 594 27.84 17.33 -35.24
CA THR A 594 28.09 17.01 -33.82
C THR A 594 27.15 15.88 -33.39
N CYS A 595 27.73 14.79 -32.90
CA CYS A 595 27.00 13.62 -32.42
C CYS A 595 26.64 13.74 -30.93
N PRO A 596 25.65 12.96 -30.45
CA PRO A 596 25.47 12.64 -29.04
C PRO A 596 26.74 12.07 -28.39
N SER A 597 26.77 12.03 -27.06
CA SER A 597 27.71 11.21 -26.29
C SER A 597 27.34 9.73 -26.37
N ASP A 598 28.31 8.85 -26.09
CA ASP A 598 28.10 7.40 -25.97
C ASP A 598 26.95 7.06 -25.01
N VAL A 599 26.20 6.01 -25.34
CA VAL A 599 24.97 5.59 -24.64
C VAL A 599 25.18 4.19 -24.07
N ALA A 600 24.86 4.00 -22.79
CA ALA A 600 24.74 2.68 -22.19
C ALA A 600 23.26 2.33 -21.99
N VAL A 601 22.83 1.13 -22.40
CA VAL A 601 21.46 0.67 -22.25
C VAL A 601 21.42 -0.80 -21.84
N ALA A 602 20.49 -1.15 -20.96
CA ALA A 602 20.25 -2.52 -20.55
C ALA A 602 18.98 -3.07 -21.24
N VAL A 603 19.03 -4.33 -21.66
CA VAL A 603 17.90 -5.08 -22.23
C VAL A 603 17.73 -6.41 -21.49
N ASN A 604 16.52 -6.99 -21.52
CA ASN A 604 16.29 -8.32 -20.94
C ASN A 604 17.03 -9.41 -21.76
N GLN A 605 17.28 -10.58 -21.18
CA GLN A 605 18.12 -11.59 -21.84
C GLN A 605 17.53 -12.02 -23.21
N GLY A 606 18.37 -12.07 -24.25
CA GLY A 606 17.95 -12.38 -25.62
C GLY A 606 17.15 -11.30 -26.33
N ALA A 607 16.71 -10.23 -25.65
CA ALA A 607 16.01 -9.12 -26.29
C ALA A 607 16.97 -8.28 -27.14
N GLN A 608 16.50 -7.83 -28.30
CA GLN A 608 17.26 -6.94 -29.17
C GLN A 608 16.92 -5.48 -28.88
N TYR A 609 17.94 -4.62 -28.80
CA TYR A 609 17.75 -3.17 -28.71
C TYR A 609 17.39 -2.61 -30.10
N SER A 610 16.23 -1.96 -30.21
CA SER A 610 15.87 -1.20 -31.40
C SER A 610 16.60 0.15 -31.35
N ILE A 611 17.57 0.37 -32.24
CA ILE A 611 18.30 1.65 -32.33
C ILE A 611 17.30 2.79 -32.60
N PRO A 612 17.16 3.78 -31.69
CA PRO A 612 16.28 4.92 -31.90
C PRO A 612 16.65 5.78 -33.13
N ASN A 613 15.76 6.70 -33.48
CA ASN A 613 16.11 7.84 -34.32
C ASN A 613 16.80 8.88 -33.44
N TYR A 614 18.13 8.88 -33.42
CA TYR A 614 18.91 9.88 -32.68
C TYR A 614 18.94 11.20 -33.45
N THR A 615 19.14 12.29 -32.71
CA THR A 615 19.38 13.61 -33.29
C THR A 615 20.87 13.94 -33.22
N ALA A 616 21.51 14.07 -34.37
CA ALA A 616 22.77 14.80 -34.50
C ALA A 616 22.47 16.22 -34.99
N VAL A 617 23.29 17.18 -34.59
CA VAL A 617 23.20 18.55 -35.11
C VAL A 617 24.22 18.69 -36.22
N SER A 618 23.75 18.81 -37.46
CA SER A 618 24.55 19.35 -38.56
C SER A 618 24.34 20.85 -38.68
N ASN A 619 25.42 21.59 -38.90
CA ASN A 619 25.41 23.01 -39.20
C ASN A 619 26.38 23.26 -40.35
N ASP A 620 25.93 24.03 -41.33
CA ASP A 620 26.61 24.21 -42.60
C ASP A 620 26.18 25.54 -43.23
N ASN A 621 26.84 25.98 -44.30
CA ASN A 621 26.33 27.11 -45.08
C ASN A 621 25.04 26.73 -45.85
N CYS A 622 24.85 25.45 -46.16
CA CYS A 622 23.71 24.93 -46.92
C CYS A 622 22.85 23.89 -46.18
N SER A 623 21.71 23.55 -46.79
CA SER A 623 20.72 22.64 -46.20
C SER A 623 21.22 21.19 -46.22
N THR A 624 21.73 20.74 -45.07
CA THR A 624 22.30 19.40 -44.92
C THR A 624 21.25 18.30 -44.80
N THR A 625 21.49 17.20 -45.50
CA THR A 625 20.80 15.93 -45.31
C THR A 625 21.57 15.07 -44.31
N LEU A 626 20.93 14.67 -43.21
CA LEU A 626 21.49 13.75 -42.22
C LEU A 626 21.03 12.32 -42.52
N SER A 627 21.98 11.40 -42.58
CA SER A 627 21.71 9.96 -42.61
C SER A 627 22.33 9.27 -41.40
N GLN A 628 21.50 8.56 -40.62
CA GLN A 628 21.92 7.69 -39.53
C GLN A 628 22.22 6.30 -40.08
N ASN A 629 23.37 5.71 -39.72
CA ASN A 629 23.69 4.32 -40.01
C ASN A 629 24.31 3.66 -38.76
N PRO A 630 23.70 2.58 -38.19
CA PRO A 630 22.48 1.92 -38.64
C PRO A 630 21.22 2.80 -38.56
N ALA A 631 20.28 2.58 -39.48
CA ALA A 631 19.04 3.35 -39.53
C ALA A 631 18.16 3.13 -38.29
N ALA A 632 17.33 4.11 -37.94
CA ALA A 632 16.36 3.98 -36.86
C ALA A 632 15.46 2.75 -37.05
N GLY A 633 15.22 2.00 -35.96
CA GLY A 633 14.53 0.70 -36.01
C GLY A 633 15.43 -0.49 -36.36
N THR A 634 16.75 -0.30 -36.51
CA THR A 634 17.67 -1.45 -36.63
C THR A 634 17.77 -2.15 -35.29
N MET A 635 17.38 -3.44 -35.26
CA MET A 635 17.53 -4.29 -34.09
C MET A 635 18.99 -4.76 -33.94
N VAL A 636 19.60 -4.50 -32.79
CA VAL A 636 20.95 -4.98 -32.43
C VAL A 636 20.94 -5.79 -31.14
N GLY A 637 21.80 -6.81 -31.06
CA GLY A 637 21.94 -7.65 -29.86
C GLY A 637 22.90 -7.04 -28.82
N VAL A 638 23.30 -7.86 -27.85
CA VAL A 638 24.32 -7.52 -26.85
C VAL A 638 25.64 -7.10 -27.49
N GLY A 639 26.30 -6.07 -26.95
CA GLY A 639 27.61 -5.60 -27.41
C GLY A 639 27.67 -4.08 -27.62
N VAL A 640 28.78 -3.62 -28.20
CA VAL A 640 28.97 -2.21 -28.56
C VAL A 640 28.66 -2.02 -30.04
N HIS A 641 27.76 -1.08 -30.34
CA HIS A 641 27.30 -0.76 -31.69
C HIS A 641 27.50 0.71 -31.98
N THR A 642 28.44 1.03 -32.87
CA THR A 642 28.73 2.39 -33.30
C THR A 642 27.61 2.90 -34.22
N VAL A 643 26.94 3.98 -33.82
CA VAL A 643 26.05 4.75 -34.71
C VAL A 643 26.85 5.86 -35.34
N THR A 644 26.85 5.90 -36.67
CA THR A 644 27.49 6.95 -37.47
C THR A 644 26.43 7.84 -38.09
N PHE A 645 26.54 9.16 -37.88
CA PHE A 645 25.85 10.14 -38.68
C PHE A 645 26.75 10.59 -39.83
N THR A 646 26.18 10.67 -41.02
CA THR A 646 26.79 11.35 -42.17
C THR A 646 25.91 12.52 -42.55
N ALA A 647 26.45 13.74 -42.48
CA ALA A 647 25.83 14.94 -43.03
C ALA A 647 26.34 15.13 -44.46
N THR A 648 25.42 15.35 -45.41
CA THR A 648 25.72 15.62 -46.83
C THR A 648 24.96 16.86 -47.26
N ASP A 649 25.66 17.86 -47.78
CA ASP A 649 25.06 19.08 -48.33
C ASP A 649 24.43 18.83 -49.73
N PRO A 650 23.80 19.84 -50.38
CA PRO A 650 23.28 19.71 -51.75
C PRO A 650 24.37 19.58 -52.83
N SER A 651 25.60 19.98 -52.50
CA SER A 651 26.78 20.10 -53.38
C SER A 651 27.55 18.77 -53.51
N GLY A 652 27.36 17.87 -52.54
CA GLY A 652 28.01 16.57 -52.41
C GLY A 652 29.18 16.53 -51.42
N ASN A 653 29.45 17.59 -50.64
CA ASN A 653 30.44 17.52 -49.57
C ASN A 653 29.84 16.80 -48.35
N THR A 654 30.68 16.02 -47.67
CA THR A 654 30.23 15.12 -46.59
C THR A 654 31.11 15.25 -45.35
N SER A 655 30.49 15.22 -44.18
CA SER A 655 31.18 14.96 -42.92
C SER A 655 30.51 13.85 -42.13
N ASN A 656 31.22 13.33 -41.13
CA ASN A 656 30.70 12.31 -40.25
C ASN A 656 31.11 12.52 -38.80
N CYS A 657 30.28 11.97 -37.92
CA CYS A 657 30.59 11.75 -36.51
C CYS A 657 30.01 10.39 -36.11
N SER A 658 30.48 9.85 -34.99
CA SER A 658 29.98 8.60 -34.45
C SER A 658 30.03 8.58 -32.92
N PHE A 659 29.11 7.84 -32.32
CA PHE A 659 29.08 7.52 -30.90
C PHE A 659 28.72 6.03 -30.72
N ASP A 660 29.12 5.45 -29.60
CA ASP A 660 28.90 4.03 -29.32
C ASP A 660 27.67 3.80 -28.44
N ILE A 661 26.83 2.83 -28.83
CA ILE A 661 25.76 2.28 -27.99
C ILE A 661 26.26 0.98 -27.37
N THR A 662 26.47 0.97 -26.06
CA THR A 662 26.79 -0.23 -25.28
C THR A 662 25.49 -0.88 -24.80
N VAL A 663 25.09 -1.97 -25.46
CA VAL A 663 23.94 -2.81 -25.08
C VAL A 663 24.44 -3.92 -24.16
N THR A 664 24.01 -3.92 -22.90
CA THR A 664 24.25 -5.00 -21.93
C THR A 664 22.96 -5.76 -21.64
N GLU A 665 23.05 -7.06 -21.39
CA GLU A 665 21.91 -7.79 -20.81
C GLU A 665 21.81 -7.50 -19.31
N ASN A 666 20.61 -7.14 -18.87
CA ASN A 666 20.19 -7.50 -17.51
C ASN A 666 20.04 -9.03 -17.49
N ALA A 667 20.54 -9.66 -16.43
CA ALA A 667 20.09 -11.00 -16.13
C ALA A 667 18.58 -10.95 -15.88
N ASP A 668 17.83 -11.86 -16.49
CA ASP A 668 16.44 -12.06 -16.10
C ASP A 668 16.43 -12.62 -14.67
N THR A 669 15.75 -11.93 -13.75
CA THR A 669 15.58 -12.34 -12.35
C THR A 669 14.12 -12.54 -11.99
N THR A 670 13.24 -12.56 -12.99
CA THR A 670 11.84 -12.93 -12.85
C THR A 670 11.73 -14.43 -13.05
N ASN A 671 11.04 -15.11 -12.13
CA ASN A 671 10.70 -16.52 -12.34
C ASN A 671 9.50 -16.60 -13.31
N PRO A 672 9.40 -17.66 -14.13
CA PRO A 672 8.19 -17.96 -14.88
C PRO A 672 6.98 -18.18 -13.92
N VAL A 673 5.76 -18.16 -14.44
CA VAL A 673 4.55 -18.47 -13.65
C VAL A 673 4.08 -19.89 -13.97
N ALA A 674 4.22 -20.80 -13.01
CA ALA A 674 3.76 -22.18 -13.14
C ALA A 674 2.26 -22.31 -12.81
N VAL A 675 1.47 -22.81 -13.77
CA VAL A 675 0.01 -22.97 -13.62
C VAL A 675 -0.37 -24.44 -13.85
N CYS A 676 -0.98 -25.05 -12.85
CA CYS A 676 -1.30 -26.49 -12.82
C CYS A 676 -2.80 -26.77 -13.03
N GLN A 677 -3.10 -28.00 -13.44
CA GLN A 677 -4.44 -28.62 -13.40
C GLN A 677 -4.35 -30.08 -12.93
N ASP A 678 -5.38 -30.53 -12.22
CA ASP A 678 -5.51 -31.92 -11.78
C ASP A 678 -5.80 -32.87 -12.96
N VAL A 679 -5.38 -34.14 -12.86
CA VAL A 679 -5.47 -35.12 -13.95
C VAL A 679 -5.97 -36.48 -13.45
N THR A 680 -7.03 -37.01 -14.04
CA THR A 680 -7.44 -38.41 -13.83
C THR A 680 -6.75 -39.33 -14.85
N LEU A 681 -6.16 -40.43 -14.37
CA LEU A 681 -5.55 -41.48 -15.18
C LEU A 681 -6.26 -42.83 -14.91
N GLN A 682 -6.28 -43.69 -15.91
CA GLN A 682 -6.76 -45.07 -15.81
C GLN A 682 -5.56 -46.01 -15.99
N LEU A 683 -5.41 -47.03 -15.15
CA LEU A 683 -4.42 -48.08 -15.38
C LEU A 683 -4.75 -48.88 -16.65
N ASP A 684 -3.72 -49.29 -17.38
CA ASP A 684 -3.86 -50.14 -18.56
C ASP A 684 -3.98 -51.64 -18.18
N SER A 685 -4.12 -52.49 -19.20
CA SER A 685 -4.21 -53.95 -19.01
C SER A 685 -2.93 -54.62 -18.46
N ASN A 686 -1.88 -53.84 -18.18
CA ASN A 686 -0.65 -54.28 -17.53
C ASN A 686 -0.51 -53.70 -16.10
N GLY A 687 -1.53 -52.97 -15.62
CA GLY A 687 -1.52 -52.32 -14.31
C GLY A 687 -0.71 -51.02 -14.29
N THR A 688 -0.59 -50.30 -15.42
CA THR A 688 0.28 -49.12 -15.55
C THR A 688 -0.38 -47.93 -16.26
N ALA A 689 -0.04 -46.71 -15.88
CA ALA A 689 -0.43 -45.48 -16.57
C ALA A 689 0.76 -44.51 -16.74
N THR A 690 0.68 -43.60 -17.72
CA THR A 690 1.73 -42.63 -18.03
C THR A 690 1.20 -41.21 -18.08
N LEU A 691 1.96 -40.26 -17.51
CA LEU A 691 1.65 -38.85 -17.47
C LEU A 691 2.73 -38.03 -18.20
N THR A 692 2.32 -36.95 -18.85
CA THR A 692 3.22 -35.98 -19.48
C THR A 692 3.01 -34.59 -18.88
N ALA A 693 4.06 -33.77 -18.85
CA ALA A 693 3.99 -32.41 -18.27
C ALA A 693 2.87 -31.57 -18.92
N THR A 694 2.63 -31.74 -20.22
CA THR A 694 1.58 -31.04 -20.99
C THR A 694 0.14 -31.47 -20.64
N GLN A 695 -0.05 -32.49 -19.81
CA GLN A 695 -1.37 -32.81 -19.22
C GLN A 695 -1.58 -32.11 -17.88
N VAL A 696 -0.50 -31.79 -17.16
CA VAL A 696 -0.51 -31.12 -15.85
C VAL A 696 -0.44 -29.59 -15.99
N ASP A 697 0.20 -29.12 -17.06
CA ASP A 697 0.35 -27.71 -17.42
C ASP A 697 -0.97 -27.10 -17.91
N ASN A 698 -1.42 -26.06 -17.21
CA ASN A 698 -2.68 -25.33 -17.43
C ASN A 698 -2.42 -23.93 -18.01
N GLY A 699 -1.41 -23.81 -18.87
CA GLY A 699 -1.03 -22.56 -19.52
C GLY A 699 -0.01 -21.76 -18.73
N SER A 700 1.00 -22.43 -18.16
CA SER A 700 2.17 -21.80 -17.56
C SER A 700 2.82 -20.81 -18.53
N SER A 701 3.19 -19.63 -18.04
CA SER A 701 3.53 -18.48 -18.88
C SER A 701 4.70 -17.69 -18.33
N ASP A 702 5.42 -17.01 -19.23
CA ASP A 702 6.58 -16.19 -18.90
C ASP A 702 6.79 -15.10 -19.97
N ASP A 703 7.41 -13.98 -19.59
CA ASP A 703 7.61 -12.81 -20.46
C ASP A 703 8.75 -12.98 -21.50
N VAL A 704 9.75 -13.82 -21.24
CA VAL A 704 10.76 -14.23 -22.25
C VAL A 704 10.45 -15.59 -22.88
N GLY A 705 9.62 -16.39 -22.21
CA GLY A 705 9.00 -17.61 -22.72
C GLY A 705 9.52 -18.89 -22.07
N VAL A 706 8.60 -19.82 -21.78
CA VAL A 706 8.91 -21.13 -21.21
C VAL A 706 9.77 -21.96 -22.17
N ALA A 707 10.97 -22.34 -21.73
CA ALA A 707 11.89 -23.19 -22.49
C ALA A 707 11.68 -24.69 -22.24
N SER A 708 11.22 -25.06 -21.02
CA SER A 708 10.86 -26.45 -20.71
C SER A 708 9.86 -26.57 -19.56
N THR A 709 8.96 -27.55 -19.66
CA THR A 709 8.15 -28.06 -18.55
C THR A 709 8.52 -29.51 -18.25
N THR A 710 8.64 -29.85 -16.97
CA THR A 710 9.01 -31.20 -16.50
C THR A 710 8.19 -31.58 -15.27
N ILE A 711 7.91 -32.87 -15.08
CA ILE A 711 7.23 -33.40 -13.90
C ILE A 711 8.08 -34.44 -13.19
N ASP A 712 7.96 -34.52 -11.87
CA ASP A 712 8.70 -35.45 -11.01
C ASP A 712 8.25 -36.92 -11.17
N ILE A 713 6.95 -37.16 -11.38
CA ILE A 713 6.37 -38.49 -11.60
C ILE A 713 5.74 -38.56 -12.99
N THR A 714 6.20 -39.53 -13.81
CA THR A 714 5.73 -39.75 -15.20
C THR A 714 5.04 -41.10 -15.42
N THR A 715 5.09 -41.99 -14.44
CA THR A 715 4.56 -43.37 -14.53
C THR A 715 3.90 -43.77 -13.22
N PHE A 716 2.76 -44.43 -13.32
CA PHE A 716 1.94 -44.89 -12.18
C PHE A 716 1.65 -46.38 -12.35
N ASP A 717 1.52 -47.11 -11.23
CA ASP A 717 1.11 -48.52 -11.22
C ASP A 717 0.04 -48.81 -10.14
N CYS A 718 -0.32 -50.08 -9.95
CA CYS A 718 -1.28 -50.54 -8.93
C CYS A 718 -1.01 -50.04 -7.49
N SER A 719 0.21 -49.56 -7.17
CA SER A 719 0.54 -48.96 -5.87
C SER A 719 0.18 -47.48 -5.74
N ASN A 720 -0.25 -46.84 -6.83
CA ASN A 720 -0.60 -45.41 -6.88
C ASN A 720 -2.10 -45.14 -7.05
N VAL A 721 -2.94 -46.18 -7.05
CA VAL A 721 -4.41 -46.06 -7.13
C VAL A 721 -4.93 -45.16 -6.01
N GLY A 722 -5.74 -44.16 -6.37
CA GLY A 722 -6.09 -43.02 -5.52
C GLY A 722 -5.36 -41.73 -5.94
N ALA A 723 -5.32 -40.74 -5.05
CA ALA A 723 -4.75 -39.43 -5.32
C ALA A 723 -3.24 -39.37 -5.00
N THR A 724 -2.43 -38.99 -5.99
CA THR A 724 -0.98 -38.79 -5.87
C THR A 724 -0.62 -37.36 -6.28
N MET A 725 0.17 -36.65 -5.48
CA MET A 725 0.66 -35.30 -5.82
C MET A 725 1.80 -35.40 -6.83
N VAL A 726 1.78 -34.53 -7.85
CA VAL A 726 2.83 -34.37 -8.87
C VAL A 726 3.28 -32.92 -8.91
N THR A 727 4.60 -32.69 -8.98
CA THR A 727 5.19 -31.36 -9.09
C THR A 727 5.53 -31.05 -10.54
N LEU A 728 4.96 -29.97 -11.08
CA LEU A 728 5.33 -29.40 -12.37
C LEU A 728 6.41 -28.33 -12.15
N THR A 729 7.60 -28.54 -12.70
CA THR A 729 8.66 -27.54 -12.77
C THR A 729 8.65 -26.90 -14.15
N VAL A 730 8.53 -25.57 -14.17
CA VAL A 730 8.58 -24.72 -15.35
C VAL A 730 9.91 -23.99 -15.35
N THR A 731 10.58 -23.89 -16.49
CA THR A 731 11.86 -23.17 -16.65
C THR A 731 11.80 -22.28 -17.88
N ASP A 732 12.20 -21.02 -17.70
CA ASP A 732 12.24 -20.00 -18.76
C ASP A 732 13.47 -20.16 -19.68
N ALA A 733 13.60 -19.26 -20.66
CA ALA A 733 14.75 -19.21 -21.56
C ALA A 733 16.06 -18.70 -20.92
N ALA A 734 15.99 -18.05 -19.75
CA ALA A 734 17.13 -17.49 -19.04
C ALA A 734 17.76 -18.46 -18.03
N GLY A 735 17.01 -19.45 -17.55
CA GLY A 735 17.39 -20.44 -16.55
C GLY A 735 16.72 -20.27 -15.18
N ASN A 736 15.75 -19.37 -15.01
CA ASN A 736 14.96 -19.30 -13.77
C ASN A 736 13.81 -20.31 -13.81
N SER A 737 13.27 -20.66 -12.65
CA SER A 737 12.29 -21.73 -12.52
C SER A 737 11.25 -21.47 -11.44
N ASP A 738 10.02 -21.88 -11.71
CA ASP A 738 8.91 -21.91 -10.77
C ASP A 738 8.25 -23.30 -10.75
N THR A 739 7.49 -23.59 -9.69
CA THR A 739 6.88 -24.90 -9.46
C THR A 739 5.46 -24.80 -8.95
N CYS A 740 4.53 -25.48 -9.62
CA CYS A 740 3.20 -25.74 -9.09
C CYS A 740 3.01 -27.24 -8.83
N THR A 741 1.95 -27.60 -8.10
CA THR A 741 1.58 -29.01 -7.86
C THR A 741 0.17 -29.28 -8.36
N ALA A 742 -0.08 -30.54 -8.74
CA ALA A 742 -1.36 -31.03 -9.19
C ALA A 742 -1.69 -32.38 -8.53
N THR A 743 -2.98 -32.63 -8.33
CA THR A 743 -3.51 -33.91 -7.89
C THR A 743 -3.70 -34.81 -9.10
N VAL A 744 -3.03 -35.96 -9.10
CA VAL A 744 -3.20 -37.00 -10.11
C VAL A 744 -3.95 -38.17 -9.50
N THR A 745 -5.18 -38.37 -9.94
CA THR A 745 -6.06 -39.44 -9.46
C THR A 745 -5.93 -40.63 -10.39
N VAL A 746 -5.40 -41.75 -9.89
CA VAL A 746 -5.25 -43.00 -10.64
C VAL A 746 -6.38 -43.95 -10.28
N GLU A 747 -7.11 -44.41 -11.28
CA GLU A 747 -8.23 -45.36 -11.15
C GLU A 747 -7.92 -46.69 -11.82
N ASP A 748 -8.58 -47.75 -11.34
CA ASP A 748 -8.47 -49.12 -11.82
C ASP A 748 -9.85 -49.77 -11.87
N ASN A 749 -10.33 -50.03 -13.09
CA ASN A 749 -11.72 -50.34 -13.41
C ASN A 749 -11.89 -51.68 -14.17
N GLU A 750 -10.82 -52.46 -14.34
CA GLU A 750 -10.90 -53.81 -14.90
C GLU A 750 -11.24 -54.81 -13.78
N ALA A 751 -12.01 -55.87 -14.09
CA ALA A 751 -12.45 -56.83 -13.07
C ALA A 751 -11.65 -58.15 -13.13
N PRO A 752 -11.29 -58.75 -11.98
CA PRO A 752 -10.58 -60.03 -11.91
C PRO A 752 -11.17 -61.13 -12.77
N THR A 753 -10.32 -61.98 -13.35
CA THR A 753 -10.76 -63.26 -13.95
C THR A 753 -10.56 -64.41 -12.97
N VAL A 754 -11.51 -65.34 -12.87
CA VAL A 754 -11.46 -66.50 -11.95
C VAL A 754 -11.95 -67.79 -12.62
N THR A 755 -11.35 -68.94 -12.28
CA THR A 755 -11.69 -70.26 -12.86
C THR A 755 -11.78 -71.36 -11.80
N CYS A 756 -12.82 -72.20 -11.89
CA CYS A 756 -13.23 -73.17 -10.86
C CYS A 756 -13.00 -74.66 -11.22
N PRO A 757 -13.08 -75.58 -10.23
CA PRO A 757 -13.14 -77.03 -10.40
C PRO A 757 -14.43 -77.56 -11.07
N SER A 758 -14.63 -78.89 -11.06
CA SER A 758 -15.78 -79.60 -11.65
C SER A 758 -16.51 -80.53 -10.66
N ASP A 759 -17.77 -80.85 -10.96
CA ASP A 759 -18.75 -81.54 -10.10
C ASP A 759 -18.36 -82.93 -9.54
N VAL A 760 -19.02 -83.31 -8.43
CA VAL A 760 -18.73 -84.49 -7.58
C VAL A 760 -20.04 -85.21 -7.14
N ALA A 761 -19.98 -86.48 -6.70
CA ALA A 761 -21.14 -87.20 -6.13
C ALA A 761 -20.73 -88.23 -5.05
N VAL A 762 -21.56 -88.40 -4.01
CA VAL A 762 -21.30 -89.24 -2.82
C VAL A 762 -22.61 -89.88 -2.32
N ALA A 763 -22.54 -90.99 -1.57
CA ALA A 763 -23.71 -91.64 -0.95
C ALA A 763 -23.56 -91.77 0.58
N VAL A 764 -24.68 -91.69 1.31
CA VAL A 764 -24.76 -91.76 2.78
C VAL A 764 -25.88 -92.72 3.21
N ASN A 765 -26.09 -92.88 4.52
CA ASN A 765 -27.21 -93.66 5.09
C ASN A 765 -28.17 -92.72 5.83
N GLN A 766 -29.45 -93.09 5.91
CA GLN A 766 -30.56 -92.26 6.41
C GLN A 766 -30.19 -91.38 7.63
N GLY A 767 -30.14 -90.07 7.38
CA GLY A 767 -29.84 -89.03 8.37
C GLY A 767 -28.36 -88.63 8.52
N ALA A 768 -27.42 -89.25 7.79
CA ALA A 768 -26.01 -88.87 7.82
C ALA A 768 -25.67 -87.73 6.83
N GLN A 769 -24.61 -86.99 7.13
CA GLN A 769 -24.13 -85.83 6.36
C GLN A 769 -22.67 -86.03 5.88
N TYR A 770 -22.28 -85.26 4.86
CA TYR A 770 -20.97 -85.27 4.19
C TYR A 770 -20.24 -83.92 4.36
N SER A 771 -18.93 -83.90 4.60
CA SER A 771 -18.16 -82.66 4.80
C SER A 771 -17.52 -82.17 3.50
N ILE A 772 -17.73 -80.90 3.16
CA ILE A 772 -17.17 -80.24 1.97
C ILE A 772 -15.67 -79.91 2.20
N PRO A 773 -14.74 -80.40 1.36
CA PRO A 773 -13.31 -80.06 1.45
C PRO A 773 -12.96 -78.59 1.17
N ASN A 774 -11.68 -78.25 1.40
CA ASN A 774 -11.08 -77.04 0.83
C ASN A 774 -10.67 -77.31 -0.62
N TYR A 775 -11.15 -76.51 -1.56
CA TYR A 775 -10.82 -76.60 -2.98
C TYR A 775 -9.89 -75.44 -3.39
N THR A 776 -9.41 -75.46 -4.63
CA THR A 776 -8.51 -74.41 -5.16
C THR A 776 -9.03 -73.89 -6.49
N ALA A 777 -9.36 -72.61 -6.55
CA ALA A 777 -9.55 -71.86 -7.79
C ALA A 777 -8.26 -71.09 -8.15
N VAL A 778 -8.22 -70.53 -9.36
CA VAL A 778 -7.15 -69.63 -9.82
C VAL A 778 -7.78 -68.32 -10.26
N SER A 779 -7.23 -67.20 -9.81
CA SER A 779 -7.55 -65.85 -10.29
C SER A 779 -6.35 -65.22 -11.03
N ASN A 780 -6.63 -64.34 -11.99
CA ASN A 780 -5.64 -63.53 -12.71
C ASN A 780 -6.25 -62.19 -13.08
N ASP A 781 -5.45 -61.14 -13.00
CA ASP A 781 -5.90 -59.74 -13.04
C ASP A 781 -4.72 -58.80 -13.41
N ASN A 782 -4.97 -57.51 -13.62
CA ASN A 782 -3.90 -56.51 -13.83
C ASN A 782 -3.19 -56.16 -12.50
N CYS A 783 -3.93 -56.13 -11.39
CA CYS A 783 -3.44 -55.93 -10.03
C CYS A 783 -3.54 -57.24 -9.20
N SER A 784 -3.20 -57.20 -7.90
CA SER A 784 -3.04 -58.42 -7.09
C SER A 784 -4.33 -58.87 -6.40
N THR A 785 -4.89 -60.01 -6.80
CA THR A 785 -6.19 -60.50 -6.29
C THR A 785 -6.13 -61.41 -5.06
N THR A 786 -7.21 -61.37 -4.29
CA THR A 786 -7.54 -62.26 -3.18
C THR A 786 -8.69 -63.21 -3.56
N LEU A 787 -8.79 -64.36 -2.89
CA LEU A 787 -9.73 -65.45 -3.21
C LEU A 787 -10.45 -65.97 -1.97
N SER A 788 -11.75 -66.26 -2.10
CA SER A 788 -12.59 -66.86 -1.05
C SER A 788 -13.48 -67.99 -1.59
N GLN A 789 -13.86 -68.95 -0.74
CA GLN A 789 -14.72 -70.10 -1.06
C GLN A 789 -15.98 -70.09 -0.17
N SER A 790 -17.16 -70.28 -0.76
CA SER A 790 -18.43 -70.49 -0.04
C SER A 790 -19.26 -71.61 -0.70
N PRO A 791 -19.75 -72.64 0.03
CA PRO A 791 -19.54 -72.88 1.46
C PRO A 791 -18.08 -73.10 1.83
N ALA A 792 -17.70 -72.63 3.02
CA ALA A 792 -16.34 -72.78 3.53
C ALA A 792 -15.96 -74.25 3.77
N ALA A 793 -14.64 -74.52 3.70
CA ALA A 793 -14.09 -75.84 3.96
C ALA A 793 -14.47 -76.38 5.34
N GLY A 794 -15.13 -77.54 5.38
CA GLY A 794 -15.62 -78.21 6.58
C GLY A 794 -17.14 -78.31 6.68
N THR A 795 -17.91 -77.50 5.94
CA THR A 795 -19.37 -77.48 6.00
C THR A 795 -19.98 -78.87 5.75
N MET A 796 -20.89 -79.27 6.64
CA MET A 796 -21.62 -80.55 6.54
C MET A 796 -22.89 -80.39 5.71
N VAL A 797 -23.09 -81.21 4.70
CA VAL A 797 -24.25 -81.20 3.80
C VAL A 797 -24.97 -82.55 3.75
N GLY A 798 -26.29 -82.50 3.57
CA GLY A 798 -27.18 -83.67 3.62
C GLY A 798 -27.45 -84.33 2.28
N VAL A 799 -28.56 -85.07 2.22
CA VAL A 799 -29.01 -85.77 1.01
C VAL A 799 -29.54 -84.77 -0.03
N GLY A 800 -28.76 -84.42 -1.05
CA GLY A 800 -29.13 -83.47 -2.10
C GLY A 800 -27.99 -83.14 -3.08
N VAL A 801 -28.17 -82.11 -3.90
CA VAL A 801 -27.11 -81.48 -4.72
C VAL A 801 -26.68 -80.18 -4.04
N HIS A 802 -25.38 -79.92 -3.90
CA HIS A 802 -24.82 -78.79 -3.17
C HIS A 802 -23.73 -78.09 -3.97
N THR A 803 -23.91 -76.80 -4.25
CA THR A 803 -22.98 -75.98 -5.03
C THR A 803 -21.88 -75.35 -4.16
N VAL A 804 -20.65 -75.28 -4.67
CA VAL A 804 -19.51 -74.57 -4.09
C VAL A 804 -19.06 -73.47 -5.05
N THR A 805 -18.94 -72.24 -4.54
CA THR A 805 -18.64 -71.01 -5.28
C THR A 805 -17.32 -70.41 -4.80
N PHE A 806 -16.53 -69.85 -5.72
CA PHE A 806 -15.39 -69.00 -5.43
C PHE A 806 -15.66 -67.56 -5.86
N THR A 807 -15.14 -66.61 -5.09
CA THR A 807 -15.13 -65.17 -5.44
C THR A 807 -13.71 -64.64 -5.38
N ALA A 808 -13.29 -63.92 -6.42
CA ALA A 808 -12.03 -63.19 -6.48
C ALA A 808 -12.27 -61.67 -6.35
N THR A 809 -11.35 -60.96 -5.70
CA THR A 809 -11.43 -59.51 -5.43
C THR A 809 -10.03 -58.89 -5.52
N ASP A 810 -9.88 -57.79 -6.26
CA ASP A 810 -8.64 -57.01 -6.40
C ASP A 810 -8.45 -56.01 -5.22
N PRO A 811 -7.41 -55.15 -5.23
CA PRO A 811 -7.25 -54.08 -4.22
C PRO A 811 -8.21 -52.90 -4.42
N SER A 812 -8.77 -52.76 -5.62
CA SER A 812 -9.54 -51.60 -6.11
C SER A 812 -11.04 -51.72 -5.80
N GLY A 813 -11.52 -52.94 -5.52
CA GLY A 813 -12.88 -53.30 -5.16
C GLY A 813 -13.64 -54.12 -6.22
N ASN A 814 -13.06 -54.39 -7.39
CA ASN A 814 -13.75 -55.14 -8.46
C ASN A 814 -13.75 -56.65 -8.15
N THR A 815 -14.80 -57.36 -8.59
CA THR A 815 -15.02 -58.76 -8.20
C THR A 815 -15.54 -59.65 -9.33
N SER A 816 -15.24 -60.95 -9.24
CA SER A 816 -15.81 -61.98 -10.11
C SER A 816 -15.97 -63.32 -9.40
N ASN A 817 -16.75 -64.25 -9.97
CA ASN A 817 -17.11 -65.52 -9.33
C ASN A 817 -17.26 -66.70 -10.31
N CYS A 818 -17.21 -67.93 -9.76
CA CYS A 818 -17.47 -69.19 -10.47
C CYS A 818 -17.90 -70.30 -9.49
N SER A 819 -18.51 -71.42 -9.96
CA SER A 819 -19.02 -72.49 -9.07
C SER A 819 -19.11 -73.90 -9.70
N PHE A 820 -19.34 -74.95 -8.88
CA PHE A 820 -19.52 -76.38 -9.25
C PHE A 820 -20.30 -77.20 -8.17
N ASP A 821 -20.81 -78.41 -8.47
CA ASP A 821 -21.83 -79.14 -7.66
C ASP A 821 -21.41 -80.48 -6.98
N ILE A 822 -22.17 -80.97 -5.97
CA ILE A 822 -21.93 -82.22 -5.17
C ILE A 822 -23.26 -82.99 -4.80
N THR A 823 -23.49 -84.28 -5.18
CA THR A 823 -24.84 -84.98 -5.23
C THR A 823 -25.10 -86.26 -4.34
N VAL A 824 -26.37 -86.55 -3.86
CA VAL A 824 -26.87 -87.69 -2.98
C VAL A 824 -28.45 -88.03 -3.03
N THR A 825 -29.01 -89.23 -2.62
CA THR A 825 -30.51 -89.62 -2.58
C THR A 825 -31.00 -90.81 -1.63
N GLU A 826 -32.25 -90.86 -1.01
CA GLU A 826 -32.84 -91.99 -0.13
C GLU A 826 -34.42 -92.33 -0.15
N ASN A 827 -35.09 -93.01 0.86
CA ASN A 827 -36.41 -93.81 0.81
C ASN A 827 -37.44 -93.84 2.07
N ALA A 828 -38.62 -94.58 2.06
CA ALA A 828 -39.85 -94.54 2.97
C ALA A 828 -40.59 -95.89 3.50
N ASP A 829 -41.90 -95.91 3.95
CA ASP A 829 -42.51 -96.69 5.13
C ASP A 829 -44.03 -97.23 5.09
N THR A 830 -44.68 -97.60 6.24
CA THR A 830 -46.16 -97.71 6.56
C THR A 830 -46.54 -97.34 8.03
N THR A 831 -46.77 -96.07 8.42
CA THR A 831 -47.03 -95.67 9.84
C THR A 831 -48.39 -94.97 10.14
N ASN A 832 -48.50 -94.32 11.32
CA ASN A 832 -49.43 -93.19 11.54
C ASN A 832 -48.82 -91.96 10.83
N PRO A 833 -49.60 -90.92 10.47
CA PRO A 833 -49.03 -89.63 10.12
C PRO A 833 -48.18 -89.13 11.28
N VAL A 834 -46.89 -88.92 11.05
CA VAL A 834 -46.01 -88.33 12.06
C VAL A 834 -46.21 -86.83 12.01
N ALA A 835 -46.75 -86.23 13.08
CA ALA A 835 -46.87 -84.79 13.16
C ALA A 835 -45.48 -84.18 13.46
N VAL A 836 -44.79 -83.73 12.41
CA VAL A 836 -43.48 -83.10 12.52
C VAL A 836 -43.66 -81.59 12.49
N CYS A 837 -43.60 -80.98 13.67
CA CYS A 837 -43.56 -79.54 13.79
C CYS A 837 -42.17 -79.02 13.44
N GLN A 838 -42.11 -77.87 12.75
CA GLN A 838 -40.97 -76.97 12.82
C GLN A 838 -41.35 -75.77 13.68
N ASP A 839 -40.37 -75.32 14.46
CA ASP A 839 -40.39 -74.00 15.05
C ASP A 839 -40.40 -72.97 13.91
N VAL A 840 -41.33 -72.01 13.95
CA VAL A 840 -41.58 -71.07 12.84
C VAL A 840 -41.15 -69.68 13.25
N THR A 841 -40.14 -69.14 12.60
CA THR A 841 -39.93 -67.69 12.62
C THR A 841 -40.95 -67.03 11.68
N LEU A 842 -41.75 -66.10 12.21
CA LEU A 842 -42.56 -65.17 11.41
C LEU A 842 -42.09 -63.74 11.63
N GLN A 843 -42.10 -62.96 10.55
CA GLN A 843 -41.87 -61.53 10.59
C GLN A 843 -43.20 -60.78 10.71
N LEU A 844 -43.24 -59.74 11.54
CA LEU A 844 -44.34 -58.78 11.57
C LEU A 844 -44.43 -58.01 10.23
N ASP A 845 -45.65 -57.66 9.82
CA ASP A 845 -45.88 -56.82 8.65
C ASP A 845 -45.70 -55.33 8.96
N SER A 846 -45.85 -54.47 7.94
CA SER A 846 -45.72 -53.01 8.06
C SER A 846 -46.81 -52.34 8.93
N ASN A 847 -47.68 -53.11 9.59
CA ASN A 847 -48.68 -52.65 10.55
C ASN A 847 -48.44 -53.22 11.96
N GLY A 848 -47.33 -53.95 12.17
CA GLY A 848 -46.95 -54.54 13.45
C GLY A 848 -47.65 -55.87 13.72
N THR A 849 -48.06 -56.60 12.67
CA THR A 849 -48.86 -57.84 12.79
C THR A 849 -48.36 -58.98 11.90
N ALA A 850 -48.34 -60.21 12.41
CA ALA A 850 -48.05 -61.42 11.62
C ALA A 850 -49.25 -62.37 11.63
N THR A 851 -49.38 -63.21 10.60
CA THR A 851 -50.36 -64.30 10.57
C THR A 851 -49.70 -65.64 10.22
N LEU A 852 -50.19 -66.68 10.88
CA LEU A 852 -49.65 -68.03 10.81
C LEU A 852 -50.71 -68.98 10.26
N THR A 853 -50.28 -69.87 9.36
CA THR A 853 -51.09 -70.94 8.80
C THR A 853 -50.51 -72.31 9.15
N ALA A 854 -51.36 -73.34 9.22
CA ALA A 854 -50.93 -74.67 9.64
C ALA A 854 -49.80 -75.25 8.79
N ALA A 855 -49.78 -74.95 7.49
CA ALA A 855 -48.75 -75.39 6.56
C ALA A 855 -47.36 -74.74 6.77
N GLN A 856 -47.24 -73.68 7.58
CA GLN A 856 -45.95 -73.09 7.95
C GLN A 856 -45.34 -73.78 9.17
N VAL A 857 -46.18 -74.28 10.09
CA VAL A 857 -45.78 -75.07 11.27
C VAL A 857 -45.46 -76.52 10.89
N ASP A 858 -46.03 -76.98 9.79
CA ASP A 858 -45.92 -78.33 9.27
C ASP A 858 -44.59 -78.58 8.52
N ASN A 859 -43.62 -79.23 9.18
CA ASN A 859 -42.30 -79.56 8.63
C ASN A 859 -42.33 -80.84 7.78
N GLY A 860 -43.28 -80.91 6.84
CA GLY A 860 -43.52 -82.12 6.07
C GLY A 860 -43.96 -83.29 6.95
N SER A 861 -44.91 -83.05 7.88
CA SER A 861 -45.65 -84.12 8.54
C SER A 861 -46.19 -85.07 7.47
N SER A 862 -45.91 -86.34 7.65
CA SER A 862 -45.93 -87.29 6.53
C SER A 862 -46.51 -88.62 6.95
N ASP A 863 -47.13 -89.26 5.96
CA ASP A 863 -47.76 -90.57 6.00
C ASP A 863 -47.59 -91.20 4.61
N ASP A 864 -47.43 -92.52 4.55
CA ASP A 864 -47.10 -93.24 3.31
C ASP A 864 -48.26 -93.34 2.31
N VAL A 865 -49.50 -93.07 2.73
CA VAL A 865 -50.67 -92.92 1.84
C VAL A 865 -51.16 -91.46 1.72
N GLY A 866 -50.61 -90.55 2.52
CA GLY A 866 -50.64 -89.10 2.34
C GLY A 866 -51.53 -88.35 3.32
N VAL A 867 -51.10 -87.13 3.69
CA VAL A 867 -51.81 -86.22 4.60
C VAL A 867 -53.05 -85.60 3.93
N ALA A 868 -54.16 -85.50 4.67
CA ALA A 868 -55.44 -84.98 4.20
C ALA A 868 -55.81 -83.60 4.76
N SER A 869 -55.40 -83.27 5.99
CA SER A 869 -55.67 -81.95 6.59
C SER A 869 -54.74 -81.61 7.76
N THR A 870 -54.40 -80.33 7.90
CA THR A 870 -53.63 -79.78 9.04
C THR A 870 -54.27 -78.51 9.60
N THR A 871 -54.21 -78.31 10.92
CA THR A 871 -54.81 -77.17 11.64
C THR A 871 -53.99 -76.77 12.87
N ILE A 872 -53.99 -75.47 13.22
CA ILE A 872 -53.29 -74.89 14.38
C ILE A 872 -54.23 -74.11 15.30
N ASP A 873 -53.80 -73.85 16.54
CA ASP A 873 -54.58 -73.19 17.60
C ASP A 873 -54.41 -71.66 17.69
N ILE A 874 -53.27 -71.10 17.26
CA ILE A 874 -53.01 -69.65 17.20
C ILE A 874 -52.61 -69.26 15.76
N THR A 875 -53.25 -68.24 15.19
CA THR A 875 -53.11 -67.85 13.77
C THR A 875 -52.70 -66.41 13.52
N SER A 876 -52.51 -65.60 14.56
CA SER A 876 -52.23 -64.15 14.45
C SER A 876 -51.47 -63.62 15.64
N PHE A 877 -50.52 -62.73 15.39
CA PHE A 877 -49.57 -62.18 16.36
C PHE A 877 -49.36 -60.67 16.15
N ASP A 878 -48.93 -59.95 17.17
CA ASP A 878 -48.59 -58.53 17.13
C ASP A 878 -47.27 -58.21 17.87
N CYS A 879 -46.85 -56.93 17.89
CA CYS A 879 -45.66 -56.44 18.61
C CYS A 879 -45.53 -56.90 20.07
N SER A 880 -46.62 -57.30 20.75
CA SER A 880 -46.56 -57.83 22.13
C SER A 880 -46.18 -59.31 22.21
N ASN A 881 -46.00 -59.98 21.06
CA ASN A 881 -45.68 -61.41 20.96
C ASN A 881 -44.26 -61.67 20.44
N VAL A 882 -43.48 -60.62 20.19
CA VAL A 882 -42.06 -60.69 19.79
C VAL A 882 -41.28 -61.63 20.72
N GLY A 883 -40.54 -62.55 20.14
CA GLY A 883 -39.92 -63.70 20.82
C GLY A 883 -40.74 -64.99 20.71
N ALA A 884 -40.42 -65.96 21.57
CA ALA A 884 -40.89 -67.34 21.46
C ALA A 884 -42.28 -67.59 22.09
N THR A 885 -43.26 -67.95 21.25
CA THR A 885 -44.63 -68.34 21.65
C THR A 885 -44.97 -69.74 21.15
N MET A 886 -45.46 -70.63 22.01
CA MET A 886 -45.78 -72.02 21.63
C MET A 886 -47.14 -72.13 20.90
N VAL A 887 -47.17 -72.89 19.80
CA VAL A 887 -48.36 -73.17 18.97
C VAL A 887 -48.51 -74.67 18.74
N THR A 888 -49.74 -75.19 18.71
CA THR A 888 -50.03 -76.63 18.55
C THR A 888 -50.52 -76.93 17.13
N LEU A 889 -49.85 -77.84 16.42
CA LEU A 889 -50.28 -78.37 15.13
C LEU A 889 -50.97 -79.73 15.30
N THR A 890 -52.10 -79.91 14.62
CA THR A 890 -52.79 -81.20 14.47
C THR A 890 -52.78 -81.61 13.00
N VAL A 891 -52.39 -82.85 12.72
CA VAL A 891 -52.26 -83.44 11.38
C VAL A 891 -53.16 -84.66 11.26
N THR A 892 -53.75 -84.90 10.09
CA THR A 892 -54.62 -86.06 9.84
C THR A 892 -54.41 -86.61 8.43
N ASP A 893 -54.26 -87.93 8.31
CA ASP A 893 -54.01 -88.64 7.04
C ASP A 893 -55.28 -88.89 6.20
N ALA A 894 -55.10 -89.42 4.99
CA ALA A 894 -56.17 -89.82 4.08
C ALA A 894 -56.97 -91.07 4.53
N ALA A 895 -56.53 -91.78 5.57
CA ALA A 895 -57.23 -92.90 6.20
C ALA A 895 -58.08 -92.47 7.43
N GLY A 896 -57.83 -91.28 7.98
CA GLY A 896 -58.46 -90.71 9.17
C GLY A 896 -57.68 -90.89 10.48
N ASN A 897 -56.41 -91.30 10.45
CA ASN A 897 -55.55 -91.28 11.64
C ASN A 897 -54.99 -89.86 11.86
N SER A 898 -54.68 -89.50 13.11
CA SER A 898 -54.20 -88.15 13.45
C SER A 898 -53.12 -88.16 14.52
N ASP A 899 -52.19 -87.23 14.42
CA ASP A 899 -51.13 -86.97 15.41
C ASP A 899 -50.99 -85.46 15.67
N THR A 900 -50.31 -85.09 16.76
CA THR A 900 -50.20 -83.70 17.21
C THR A 900 -48.81 -83.37 17.74
N CYS A 901 -48.31 -82.20 17.37
CA CYS A 901 -47.04 -81.66 17.85
C CYS A 901 -47.19 -80.19 18.26
N THR A 902 -46.18 -79.66 18.95
CA THR A 902 -46.08 -78.24 19.30
C THR A 902 -44.81 -77.65 18.72
N ALA A 903 -44.91 -76.46 18.14
CA ALA A 903 -43.81 -75.65 17.65
C ALA A 903 -43.59 -74.42 18.54
N THR A 904 -42.34 -74.01 18.69
CA THR A 904 -42.00 -72.65 19.10
C THR A 904 -42.16 -71.74 17.89
N VAL A 905 -43.16 -70.86 17.91
CA VAL A 905 -43.28 -69.80 16.91
C VAL A 905 -42.56 -68.58 17.45
N ILE A 906 -41.45 -68.22 16.81
CA ILE A 906 -40.67 -67.03 17.16
C ILE A 906 -41.22 -65.89 16.30
N ILE A 907 -41.83 -64.91 16.94
CA ILE A 907 -42.19 -63.67 16.25
C ILE A 907 -40.96 -62.79 16.29
N GLU A 908 -40.35 -62.60 15.14
CA GLU A 908 -39.34 -61.58 14.92
C GLU A 908 -40.06 -60.34 14.35
N ASP A 909 -39.51 -59.18 14.65
CA ASP A 909 -39.57 -58.08 13.72
C ASP A 909 -38.24 -58.08 12.94
N ASN A 910 -38.27 -57.68 11.68
CA ASN A 910 -37.08 -57.45 10.85
C ASN A 910 -37.24 -56.22 9.95
N GLU A 911 -38.34 -55.46 10.06
CA GLU A 911 -38.45 -54.16 9.41
C GLU A 911 -37.59 -53.18 10.20
N ALA A 912 -36.55 -52.62 9.58
CA ALA A 912 -35.71 -51.63 10.26
C ALA A 912 -36.49 -50.32 10.38
N PRO A 913 -36.56 -49.69 11.58
CA PRO A 913 -37.44 -48.55 11.83
C PRO A 913 -37.15 -47.38 10.88
N THR A 914 -38.15 -46.65 10.38
CA THR A 914 -37.86 -45.49 9.53
C THR A 914 -37.45 -44.29 10.38
N VAL A 915 -36.21 -43.81 10.24
CA VAL A 915 -35.67 -42.67 11.00
C VAL A 915 -35.33 -41.50 10.08
N THR A 916 -35.86 -40.31 10.39
CA THR A 916 -35.64 -39.07 9.63
C THR A 916 -34.82 -38.09 10.47
N CYS A 917 -33.65 -37.73 9.95
CA CYS A 917 -32.72 -36.81 10.60
C CYS A 917 -33.09 -35.33 10.38
N PRO A 918 -32.54 -34.42 11.20
CA PRO A 918 -32.40 -33.00 10.85
C PRO A 918 -31.64 -32.82 9.52
N SER A 919 -31.73 -31.62 8.94
CA SER A 919 -30.78 -31.18 7.91
C SER A 919 -29.40 -30.89 8.52
N ASP A 920 -28.38 -30.87 7.67
CA ASP A 920 -26.99 -30.54 8.03
C ASP A 920 -26.86 -29.21 8.78
N VAL A 921 -25.87 -29.11 9.66
CA VAL A 921 -25.70 -28.00 10.60
C VAL A 921 -24.29 -27.43 10.48
N ALA A 922 -24.17 -26.19 10.01
CA ALA A 922 -22.92 -25.44 10.08
C ALA A 922 -22.74 -24.84 11.49
N VAL A 923 -21.54 -24.98 12.06
CA VAL A 923 -21.16 -24.40 13.36
C VAL A 923 -19.76 -23.78 13.24
N VAL A 924 -19.62 -22.57 13.77
CA VAL A 924 -18.32 -21.91 13.92
C VAL A 924 -17.85 -22.09 15.37
N VAL A 925 -16.57 -22.42 15.54
CA VAL A 925 -15.88 -22.47 16.84
C VAL A 925 -14.65 -21.56 16.83
N ASN A 926 -14.22 -21.12 18.02
CA ASN A 926 -12.93 -20.47 18.20
C ASN A 926 -11.82 -21.48 17.87
N GLN A 927 -10.66 -21.02 17.38
CA GLN A 927 -9.57 -21.92 16.97
C GLN A 927 -9.14 -22.84 18.14
N GLY A 928 -8.90 -24.12 17.85
CA GLY A 928 -8.58 -25.15 18.85
C GLY A 928 -9.74 -25.56 19.78
N ALA A 929 -10.82 -24.78 19.85
CA ALA A 929 -11.98 -25.10 20.68
C ALA A 929 -12.83 -26.21 20.05
N GLN A 930 -13.00 -27.32 20.78
CA GLN A 930 -13.81 -28.43 20.31
C GLN A 930 -15.31 -28.15 20.43
N TYR A 931 -16.09 -28.49 19.42
CA TYR A 931 -17.55 -28.42 19.47
C TYR A 931 -18.10 -29.58 20.31
N SER A 932 -18.90 -29.27 21.34
CA SER A 932 -19.63 -30.29 22.11
C SER A 932 -20.95 -30.60 21.42
N ILE A 933 -21.05 -31.77 20.79
CA ILE A 933 -22.24 -32.19 20.03
C ILE A 933 -23.46 -32.23 20.96
N PRO A 934 -24.51 -31.42 20.76
CA PRO A 934 -25.68 -31.42 21.63
C PRO A 934 -26.56 -32.68 21.42
N ASN A 935 -27.58 -32.83 22.26
CA ASN A 935 -28.61 -33.84 22.08
C ASN A 935 -29.64 -33.36 21.05
N TYR A 936 -29.49 -33.78 19.80
CA TYR A 936 -30.42 -33.47 18.73
C TYR A 936 -31.69 -34.34 18.83
N THR A 937 -32.70 -34.05 18.01
CA THR A 937 -33.95 -34.82 17.95
C THR A 937 -34.25 -35.23 16.51
N ALA A 938 -34.01 -36.50 16.17
CA ALA A 938 -34.56 -37.12 14.97
C ALA A 938 -35.94 -37.76 15.28
N VAL A 939 -36.73 -38.02 14.24
CA VAL A 939 -38.04 -38.67 14.37
C VAL A 939 -37.96 -40.08 13.79
N SER A 940 -38.21 -41.09 14.62
CA SER A 940 -38.43 -42.47 14.20
C SER A 940 -39.92 -42.78 14.12
N ASN A 941 -40.31 -43.53 13.09
CA ASN A 941 -41.63 -44.13 12.92
C ASN A 941 -41.46 -45.56 12.42
N ASP A 942 -42.25 -46.49 12.94
CA ASP A 942 -41.99 -47.91 12.82
C ASP A 942 -43.30 -48.71 12.97
N ASN A 943 -43.28 -50.01 12.65
CA ASN A 943 -44.41 -50.91 12.86
C ASN A 943 -44.62 -51.23 14.36
N CYS A 944 -43.52 -51.26 15.15
CA CYS A 944 -43.50 -51.40 16.60
C CYS A 944 -42.89 -50.15 17.29
N SER A 945 -42.56 -50.22 18.59
CA SER A 945 -42.20 -49.02 19.38
C SER A 945 -40.68 -48.82 19.53
N THR A 946 -40.12 -47.88 18.77
CA THR A 946 -38.67 -47.60 18.75
C THR A 946 -38.11 -46.92 20.00
N THR A 947 -36.84 -47.21 20.28
CA THR A 947 -35.91 -46.36 21.03
C THR A 947 -34.98 -45.60 20.08
N LEU A 948 -34.39 -44.50 20.53
CA LEU A 948 -33.51 -43.65 19.71
C LEU A 948 -32.17 -43.43 20.41
N SER A 949 -31.08 -43.51 19.66
CA SER A 949 -29.72 -43.27 20.15
C SER A 949 -28.94 -42.39 19.17
N GLN A 950 -28.02 -41.57 19.70
CA GLN A 950 -27.18 -40.64 18.92
C GLN A 950 -25.72 -41.07 19.04
N SER A 951 -25.01 -41.13 17.91
CA SER A 951 -23.57 -41.38 17.84
C SER A 951 -22.90 -40.37 16.88
N PRO A 952 -21.91 -39.57 17.33
CA PRO A 952 -21.38 -39.53 18.69
C PRO A 952 -22.41 -39.05 19.73
N ALA A 953 -22.28 -39.56 20.95
CA ALA A 953 -23.23 -39.28 22.02
C ALA A 953 -23.23 -37.80 22.40
N ALA A 954 -24.38 -37.29 22.84
CA ALA A 954 -24.50 -35.90 23.28
C ALA A 954 -23.48 -35.56 24.39
N GLY A 955 -22.72 -34.48 24.18
CA GLY A 955 -21.56 -34.10 24.99
C GLY A 955 -20.21 -34.56 24.44
N THR A 956 -20.16 -35.31 23.33
CA THR A 956 -18.89 -35.63 22.66
C THR A 956 -18.25 -34.38 22.11
N MET A 957 -16.97 -34.17 22.40
CA MET A 957 -16.18 -33.08 21.87
C MET A 957 -15.58 -33.50 20.52
N VAL A 958 -15.83 -32.73 19.46
CA VAL A 958 -15.22 -32.91 18.13
C VAL A 958 -14.41 -31.69 17.74
N GLY A 959 -13.36 -31.89 16.94
CA GLY A 959 -12.52 -30.82 16.42
C GLY A 959 -13.17 -30.09 15.26
N VAL A 960 -12.35 -29.79 14.26
CA VAL A 960 -12.72 -29.01 13.08
C VAL A 960 -12.64 -29.89 11.84
N GLY A 961 -13.55 -29.63 10.90
CA GLY A 961 -13.88 -30.48 9.78
C GLY A 961 -15.36 -30.86 9.80
N VAL A 962 -15.73 -31.82 8.95
CA VAL A 962 -17.09 -32.34 8.89
C VAL A 962 -17.24 -33.52 9.86
N HIS A 963 -18.22 -33.43 10.75
CA HIS A 963 -18.49 -34.42 11.79
C HIS A 963 -19.91 -34.97 11.66
N THR A 964 -20.03 -36.13 11.03
CA THR A 964 -21.28 -36.83 10.79
C THR A 964 -21.92 -37.32 12.10
N VAL A 965 -23.09 -36.79 12.44
CA VAL A 965 -23.91 -37.30 13.56
C VAL A 965 -24.91 -38.30 13.03
N THR A 966 -24.79 -39.53 13.51
CA THR A 966 -25.66 -40.65 13.17
C THR A 966 -26.71 -40.84 14.26
N PHE A 967 -27.98 -40.80 13.89
CA PHE A 967 -29.06 -41.33 14.72
C PHE A 967 -29.30 -42.78 14.37
N THR A 968 -29.15 -43.66 15.37
CA THR A 968 -29.55 -45.05 15.28
C THR A 968 -30.88 -45.23 16.02
N ALA A 969 -31.95 -45.48 15.27
CA ALA A 969 -33.21 -45.95 15.83
C ALA A 969 -33.13 -47.47 16.01
N THR A 970 -33.63 -47.96 17.15
CA THR A 970 -33.63 -49.38 17.48
C THR A 970 -35.01 -49.82 17.98
N ASP A 971 -35.62 -50.79 17.33
CA ASP A 971 -36.90 -51.37 17.73
C ASP A 971 -36.78 -52.28 18.99
N PRO A 972 -37.86 -52.92 19.46
CA PRO A 972 -37.80 -53.87 20.58
C PRO A 972 -37.12 -55.22 20.24
N SER A 973 -36.97 -55.55 18.95
CA SER A 973 -36.43 -56.82 18.45
C SER A 973 -34.91 -56.79 18.27
N GLY A 974 -34.33 -55.60 18.11
CA GLY A 974 -32.92 -55.35 17.87
C GLY A 974 -32.59 -54.83 16.47
N ASN A 975 -33.58 -54.59 15.60
CA ASN A 975 -33.36 -54.00 14.29
C ASN A 975 -32.90 -52.56 14.42
N THR A 976 -31.90 -52.19 13.63
CA THR A 976 -31.41 -50.83 13.59
C THR A 976 -31.53 -50.24 12.20
N SER A 977 -31.98 -49.00 12.16
CA SER A 977 -31.76 -48.12 11.02
C SER A 977 -30.87 -46.97 11.46
N ASN A 978 -30.19 -46.37 10.49
CA ASN A 978 -29.49 -45.13 10.69
C ASN A 978 -30.02 -44.05 9.73
N CYS A 979 -29.97 -42.82 10.21
CA CYS A 979 -29.81 -41.66 9.35
C CYS A 979 -28.63 -40.85 9.89
N SER A 980 -28.01 -40.06 9.03
CA SER A 980 -26.97 -39.14 9.42
C SER A 980 -27.21 -37.76 8.83
N PHE A 981 -26.73 -36.75 9.53
CA PHE A 981 -26.58 -35.39 9.03
C PHE A 981 -25.19 -34.89 9.45
N ASP A 982 -24.61 -34.01 8.64
CA ASP A 982 -23.26 -33.53 8.87
C ASP A 982 -23.25 -32.26 9.71
N ILE A 983 -22.40 -32.25 10.73
CA ILE A 983 -22.04 -31.03 11.46
C ILE A 983 -20.74 -30.52 10.86
N THR A 984 -20.83 -29.48 10.03
CA THR A 984 -19.65 -28.81 9.49
C THR A 984 -19.13 -27.84 10.55
N VAL A 985 -18.07 -28.24 11.26
CA VAL A 985 -17.40 -27.41 12.26
C VAL A 985 -16.22 -26.70 11.58
N THR A 986 -16.34 -25.39 11.38
CA THR A 986 -15.25 -24.55 10.88
C THR A 986 -14.63 -23.78 12.03
N GLU A 987 -13.30 -23.71 12.09
CA GLU A 987 -12.65 -22.64 12.85
C GLU A 987 -13.04 -21.31 12.22
N ASN A 988 -13.39 -20.34 13.05
CA ASN A 988 -13.05 -18.98 12.70
C ASN A 988 -11.52 -18.92 12.69
N ALA A 989 -10.91 -18.36 11.63
CA ALA A 989 -9.50 -17.95 11.75
C ALA A 989 -9.39 -17.08 13.01
N ASP A 990 -8.37 -17.31 13.83
CA ASP A 990 -8.29 -16.53 15.06
C ASP A 990 -7.92 -15.10 14.69
N THR A 991 -8.86 -14.19 14.91
CA THR A 991 -8.72 -12.74 14.75
C THR A 991 -8.94 -12.02 16.09
N THR A 992 -8.99 -12.78 17.18
CA THR A 992 -8.96 -12.25 18.54
C THR A 992 -7.51 -12.21 18.98
N ASN A 993 -6.95 -11.01 19.17
CA ASN A 993 -5.62 -10.92 19.75
C ASN A 993 -5.64 -11.56 21.16
N PRO A 994 -4.55 -12.23 21.59
CA PRO A 994 -4.47 -12.82 22.92
C PRO A 994 -4.67 -11.74 23.99
N VAL A 995 -5.26 -12.02 25.15
CA VAL A 995 -5.43 -10.97 26.18
C VAL A 995 -4.12 -10.78 26.93
N ALA A 996 -3.40 -9.68 26.66
CA ALA A 996 -2.18 -9.33 27.40
C ALA A 996 -2.55 -8.76 28.79
N VAL A 997 -2.22 -9.49 29.86
CA VAL A 997 -2.51 -9.09 31.24
C VAL A 997 -1.21 -8.80 31.97
N CYS A 998 -0.96 -7.52 32.26
CA CYS A 998 0.24 -7.06 32.94
C CYS A 998 0.08 -7.01 34.47
N GLN A 999 1.21 -7.08 35.18
CA GLN A 999 1.37 -6.63 36.56
C GLN A 999 2.55 -5.66 36.67
N ASP A 1000 2.39 -4.65 37.52
CA ASP A 1000 3.49 -3.76 37.91
C ASP A 1000 4.55 -4.58 38.69
N VAL A 1001 5.83 -4.29 38.46
CA VAL A 1001 6.96 -5.02 39.07
C VAL A 1001 7.90 -4.06 39.78
N THR A 1002 8.18 -4.28 41.06
CA THR A 1002 9.29 -3.63 41.75
C THR A 1002 10.57 -4.41 41.52
N LEU A 1003 11.56 -3.80 40.88
CA LEU A 1003 12.91 -4.33 40.72
C LEU A 1003 13.84 -3.69 41.74
N GLN A 1004 14.82 -4.45 42.23
CA GLN A 1004 15.89 -3.97 43.10
C GLN A 1004 17.19 -4.07 42.30
N LEU A 1005 17.96 -2.98 42.23
CA LEU A 1005 19.30 -3.02 41.63
C LEU A 1005 20.23 -3.91 42.47
N ASP A 1006 21.07 -4.69 41.79
CA ASP A 1006 22.06 -5.57 42.42
C ASP A 1006 23.30 -4.81 42.91
N SER A 1007 24.26 -5.54 43.49
CA SER A 1007 25.53 -4.96 43.97
C SER A 1007 26.44 -4.40 42.86
N ASN A 1008 26.05 -4.51 41.58
CA ASN A 1008 26.73 -3.94 40.44
C ASN A 1008 25.96 -2.74 39.84
N GLY A 1009 24.84 -2.33 40.45
CA GLY A 1009 23.99 -1.24 40.00
C GLY A 1009 23.03 -1.65 38.89
N THR A 1010 22.69 -2.94 38.76
CA THR A 1010 21.90 -3.48 37.64
C THR A 1010 20.76 -4.40 38.07
N ALA A 1011 19.66 -4.40 37.33
CA ALA A 1011 18.58 -5.38 37.47
C ALA A 1011 18.20 -5.95 36.09
N THR A 1012 17.62 -7.16 36.09
CA THR A 1012 17.06 -7.77 34.88
C THR A 1012 15.60 -8.13 35.08
N LEU A 1013 14.84 -8.05 33.99
CA LEU A 1013 13.42 -8.32 33.92
C LEU A 1013 13.18 -9.36 32.82
N THR A 1014 12.24 -10.26 33.06
CA THR A 1014 11.78 -11.26 32.09
C THR A 1014 10.29 -11.11 31.86
N ALA A 1015 9.81 -11.47 30.66
CA ALA A 1015 8.39 -11.34 30.31
C ALA A 1015 7.47 -12.04 31.33
N ALA A 1016 7.87 -13.22 31.82
CA ALA A 1016 7.15 -13.99 32.86
C ALA A 1016 7.12 -13.34 34.27
N GLN A 1017 7.80 -12.21 34.50
CA GLN A 1017 7.64 -11.40 35.72
C GLN A 1017 6.62 -10.26 35.52
N VAL A 1018 6.47 -9.78 34.28
CA VAL A 1018 5.52 -8.72 33.89
C VAL A 1018 4.15 -9.31 33.57
N ASP A 1019 4.14 -10.56 33.09
CA ASP A 1019 2.95 -11.35 32.78
C ASP A 1019 2.19 -11.75 34.06
N ASN A 1020 0.90 -11.41 34.10
CA ASN A 1020 -0.03 -11.62 35.21
C ASN A 1020 -1.11 -12.66 34.83
N GLY A 1021 -0.74 -13.64 34.02
CA GLY A 1021 -1.66 -14.63 33.48
C GLY A 1021 -2.36 -14.14 32.22
N SER A 1022 -1.59 -13.54 31.31
CA SER A 1022 -2.00 -13.29 29.93
C SER A 1022 -2.55 -14.57 29.33
N SER A 1023 -3.73 -14.48 28.72
CA SER A 1023 -4.55 -15.64 28.42
C SER A 1023 -5.17 -15.48 27.05
N ASP A 1024 -5.26 -16.60 26.34
CA ASP A 1024 -5.90 -16.67 25.05
C ASP A 1024 -6.73 -17.95 24.94
N ASP A 1025 -7.75 -17.93 24.09
CA ASP A 1025 -8.69 -19.04 23.89
C ASP A 1025 -8.03 -20.25 23.18
N VAL A 1026 -7.02 -20.01 22.33
CA VAL A 1026 -6.26 -21.01 21.58
C VAL A 1026 -4.93 -21.34 22.28
N GLY A 1027 -4.30 -20.32 22.87
CA GLY A 1027 -3.17 -20.42 23.78
C GLY A 1027 -1.97 -19.55 23.39
N VAL A 1028 -1.38 -18.90 24.40
CA VAL A 1028 -0.17 -18.06 24.24
C VAL A 1028 1.04 -18.91 23.80
N ALA A 1029 1.60 -18.60 22.64
CA ALA A 1029 2.79 -19.26 22.11
C ALA A 1029 4.09 -18.56 22.54
N SER A 1030 4.08 -17.24 22.75
CA SER A 1030 5.24 -16.52 23.29
C SER A 1030 4.87 -15.23 24.04
N THR A 1031 5.76 -14.83 24.96
CA THR A 1031 5.71 -13.53 25.64
C THR A 1031 7.09 -12.85 25.59
N THR A 1032 7.12 -11.56 25.30
CA THR A 1032 8.34 -10.75 25.14
C THR A 1032 8.16 -9.36 25.74
N ILE A 1033 9.25 -8.69 26.13
CA ILE A 1033 9.21 -7.33 26.68
C ILE A 1033 10.25 -6.44 25.99
N ASP A 1034 9.93 -5.14 25.87
CA ASP A 1034 10.76 -4.13 25.22
C ASP A 1034 12.05 -3.77 26.00
N ILE A 1035 12.02 -3.80 27.33
CA ILE A 1035 13.18 -3.51 28.20
C ILE A 1035 13.42 -4.67 29.17
N THR A 1036 14.56 -5.36 29.01
CA THR A 1036 14.96 -6.54 29.83
C THR A 1036 16.05 -6.24 30.87
N SER A 1037 16.65 -5.05 30.85
CA SER A 1037 17.77 -4.67 31.71
C SER A 1037 17.66 -3.22 32.17
N PHE A 1038 17.95 -2.99 33.45
CA PHE A 1038 17.87 -1.70 34.13
C PHE A 1038 19.18 -1.40 34.85
N ASP A 1039 19.55 -0.13 34.96
CA ASP A 1039 20.68 0.34 35.76
C ASP A 1039 20.31 1.58 36.62
N CYS A 1040 21.29 2.15 37.32
CA CYS A 1040 21.13 3.34 38.16
C CYS A 1040 20.55 4.58 37.47
N SER A 1041 20.47 4.63 36.13
CA SER A 1041 19.79 5.69 35.38
C SER A 1041 18.27 5.50 35.32
N ASN A 1042 17.75 4.32 35.65
CA ASN A 1042 16.33 3.97 35.57
C ASN A 1042 15.58 4.03 36.91
N ILE A 1043 16.25 4.42 38.00
CA ILE A 1043 15.68 4.51 39.36
C ILE A 1043 14.43 5.39 39.36
N GLY A 1044 13.33 4.88 39.92
CA GLY A 1044 11.99 5.43 39.80
C GLY A 1044 11.08 4.57 38.94
N ILE A 1045 10.10 5.20 38.26
CA ILE A 1045 9.13 4.49 37.41
C ILE A 1045 9.57 4.49 35.94
N THR A 1046 9.61 3.31 35.34
CA THR A 1046 9.80 3.09 33.89
C THR A 1046 8.64 2.24 33.38
N MET A 1047 8.02 2.61 32.25
CA MET A 1047 7.00 1.78 31.62
C MET A 1047 7.66 0.71 30.75
N VAL A 1048 7.18 -0.53 30.83
CA VAL A 1048 7.59 -1.66 29.98
C VAL A 1048 6.38 -2.23 29.27
N THR A 1049 6.55 -2.52 27.98
CA THR A 1049 5.51 -3.14 27.14
C THR A 1049 5.73 -4.65 27.10
N LEU A 1050 4.77 -5.42 27.60
CA LEU A 1050 4.68 -6.86 27.39
C LEU A 1050 3.90 -7.12 26.11
N THR A 1051 4.56 -7.74 25.12
CA THR A 1051 3.92 -8.24 23.91
C THR A 1051 3.67 -9.74 24.07
N VAL A 1052 2.41 -10.14 23.88
CA VAL A 1052 1.93 -11.51 23.97
C VAL A 1052 1.52 -11.94 22.56
N THR A 1053 1.89 -13.16 22.14
CA THR A 1053 1.56 -13.70 20.82
C THR A 1053 1.00 -15.11 20.94
N ASP A 1054 -0.14 -15.35 20.29
CA ASP A 1054 -0.83 -16.64 20.26
C ASP A 1054 -0.17 -17.64 19.28
N ALA A 1055 -0.77 -18.82 19.11
CA ALA A 1055 -0.30 -19.84 18.16
C ALA A 1055 -0.68 -19.58 16.69
N ALA A 1056 -1.60 -18.66 16.42
CA ALA A 1056 -2.06 -18.26 15.09
C ALA A 1056 -1.19 -17.14 14.47
N GLY A 1057 -0.53 -16.36 15.32
CA GLY A 1057 0.32 -15.22 14.96
C GLY A 1057 -0.25 -13.84 15.33
N ASN A 1058 -1.41 -13.74 16.00
CA ASN A 1058 -1.90 -12.43 16.46
C ASN A 1058 -1.19 -12.01 17.75
N SER A 1059 -1.20 -10.71 18.04
CA SER A 1059 -0.49 -10.14 19.18
C SER A 1059 -1.25 -9.02 19.87
N ASP A 1060 -1.20 -9.00 21.19
CA ASP A 1060 -1.64 -7.87 22.02
C ASP A 1060 -0.49 -7.35 22.87
N THR A 1061 -0.65 -6.12 23.36
CA THR A 1061 0.35 -5.43 24.16
C THR A 1061 -0.28 -4.77 25.37
N CYS A 1062 0.20 -5.12 26.57
CA CYS A 1062 -0.08 -4.37 27.79
C CYS A 1062 1.18 -3.65 28.28
N THR A 1063 0.99 -2.59 29.07
CA THR A 1063 2.11 -1.88 29.69
C THR A 1063 2.08 -2.02 31.21
N ALA A 1064 3.22 -2.33 31.81
CA ALA A 1064 3.42 -2.40 33.24
C ALA A 1064 4.29 -1.24 33.75
N THR A 1065 4.01 -0.78 34.97
CA THR A 1065 4.87 0.14 35.71
C THR A 1065 5.98 -0.65 36.38
N ILE A 1066 7.20 -0.53 35.88
CA ILE A 1066 8.38 -1.10 36.53
C ILE A 1066 8.93 -0.04 37.47
N THR A 1067 8.88 -0.31 38.78
CA THR A 1067 9.48 0.55 39.79
C THR A 1067 10.87 0.03 40.10
N VAL A 1068 11.89 0.70 39.60
CA VAL A 1068 13.30 0.37 39.90
C VAL A 1068 13.68 1.09 41.19
N GLU A 1069 13.93 0.32 42.23
CA GLU A 1069 14.43 0.79 43.51
C GLU A 1069 15.90 0.41 43.70
N ASP A 1070 16.55 1.20 44.53
CA ASP A 1070 17.88 0.95 45.03
C ASP A 1070 17.86 1.20 46.55
N ASN A 1071 18.16 0.15 47.31
CA ASN A 1071 18.02 0.07 48.77
C ASN A 1071 19.33 -0.37 49.46
N GLU A 1072 20.43 -0.53 48.72
CA GLU A 1072 21.74 -0.85 49.30
C GLU A 1072 22.41 0.47 49.72
N ALA A 1073 22.76 0.59 51.00
CA ALA A 1073 23.42 1.81 51.47
C ALA A 1073 24.91 1.83 51.04
N PRO A 1074 25.46 3.00 50.64
CA PRO A 1074 26.85 3.12 50.22
C PRO A 1074 27.84 2.51 51.24
N THR A 1075 28.90 1.85 50.77
CA THR A 1075 29.96 1.36 51.66
C THR A 1075 31.09 2.38 51.77
N ILE A 1076 31.45 2.76 53.01
CA ILE A 1076 32.52 3.73 53.29
C ILE A 1076 33.51 3.15 54.30
N THR A 1077 34.81 3.31 54.03
CA THR A 1077 35.87 2.91 54.98
C THR A 1077 36.41 4.13 55.70
N CYS A 1078 36.22 4.20 57.01
CA CYS A 1078 36.78 5.28 57.84
C CYS A 1078 38.32 5.25 57.92
N PRO A 1079 38.96 6.42 58.14
CA PRO A 1079 40.27 6.49 58.75
C PRO A 1079 40.28 5.83 60.13
N SER A 1080 41.44 5.36 60.59
CA SER A 1080 41.65 5.03 62.00
C SER A 1080 41.78 6.29 62.86
N ASP A 1081 41.41 6.22 64.14
CA ASP A 1081 41.65 7.27 65.14
C ASP A 1081 43.08 7.86 65.02
N GLU A 1082 43.16 9.18 64.86
CA GLU A 1082 44.39 9.94 64.58
C GLU A 1082 44.78 10.75 65.82
N THR A 1083 46.09 10.91 66.06
CA THR A 1083 46.60 11.83 67.09
C THR A 1083 47.57 12.83 66.48
N VAL A 1084 47.24 14.11 66.61
CA VAL A 1084 48.04 15.24 66.15
C VAL A 1084 48.46 16.08 67.36
N SER A 1085 49.67 16.63 67.33
CA SER A 1085 50.19 17.46 68.41
C SER A 1085 50.23 18.93 68.01
N VAL A 1086 49.80 19.82 68.91
CA VAL A 1086 49.96 21.27 68.78
C VAL A 1086 50.73 21.83 69.98
N ASP A 1087 51.36 23.00 69.82
CA ASP A 1087 51.89 23.75 70.94
C ASP A 1087 50.74 24.31 71.79
N GLN A 1088 50.97 24.45 73.10
CA GLN A 1088 49.92 24.79 74.07
C GLN A 1088 49.21 26.12 73.76
N GLY A 1089 47.90 26.06 73.55
CA GLY A 1089 47.04 27.20 73.22
C GLY A 1089 46.78 27.44 71.73
N ASP A 1090 47.42 26.73 70.81
CA ASP A 1090 47.14 26.81 69.37
C ASP A 1090 45.91 25.95 68.97
N GLN A 1091 45.36 26.19 67.77
CA GLN A 1091 44.26 25.41 67.20
C GLN A 1091 44.72 24.58 65.99
N TYR A 1092 44.27 23.33 65.94
CA TYR A 1092 44.43 22.46 64.77
C TYR A 1092 43.34 22.76 63.73
N THR A 1093 43.70 22.77 62.45
CA THR A 1093 42.73 22.95 61.35
C THR A 1093 42.42 21.59 60.73
N ILE A 1094 41.16 21.16 60.79
CA ILE A 1094 40.71 19.85 60.28
C ILE A 1094 40.91 19.84 58.74
N PRO A 1095 41.67 18.88 58.17
CA PRO A 1095 41.88 18.79 56.73
C PRO A 1095 40.63 18.26 56.01
N ASN A 1096 40.69 18.25 54.67
CA ASN A 1096 39.72 17.52 53.84
C ASN A 1096 40.20 16.08 53.67
N TYR A 1097 39.50 15.12 54.29
CA TYR A 1097 39.89 13.71 54.22
C TYR A 1097 39.37 13.09 52.91
N THR A 1098 40.27 12.58 52.07
CA THR A 1098 39.90 11.85 50.86
C THR A 1098 39.63 10.39 51.22
N LEU A 1099 38.39 9.94 51.07
CA LEU A 1099 37.96 8.59 51.42
C LEU A 1099 37.63 7.76 50.18
N SER A 1100 37.91 6.46 50.24
CA SER A 1100 37.36 5.48 49.32
C SER A 1100 36.00 5.01 49.84
N PHE A 1101 34.95 5.38 49.12
CA PHE A 1101 33.63 4.78 49.21
C PHE A 1101 33.37 3.94 47.95
N GLN A 1102 32.55 2.91 48.07
CA GLN A 1102 32.07 2.09 46.96
C GLN A 1102 30.57 1.88 47.15
N ASP A 1103 29.84 2.04 46.06
CA ASP A 1103 28.39 2.10 46.01
C ASP A 1103 27.95 1.44 44.70
N ASN A 1104 26.76 0.83 44.67
CA ASN A 1104 26.25 0.22 43.44
C ASN A 1104 25.83 1.31 42.43
N CYS A 1105 25.30 2.42 42.96
CA CYS A 1105 25.05 3.66 42.24
C CYS A 1105 26.05 4.77 42.66
N SER A 1106 25.73 6.05 42.44
CA SER A 1106 26.72 7.13 42.56
C SER A 1106 26.58 7.97 43.85
N ALA A 1107 27.10 7.45 44.96
CA ALA A 1107 27.16 8.17 46.24
C ALA A 1107 27.90 9.52 46.20
N THR A 1108 27.40 10.42 47.04
CA THR A 1108 28.05 11.66 47.47
C THR A 1108 28.50 11.53 48.92
N VAL A 1109 29.58 12.23 49.32
CA VAL A 1109 30.10 12.19 50.70
C VAL A 1109 30.24 13.60 51.27
N SER A 1110 29.76 13.78 52.50
CA SER A 1110 29.92 15.02 53.28
C SER A 1110 30.74 14.76 54.55
N GLN A 1111 31.47 15.79 55.03
CA GLN A 1111 32.32 15.72 56.24
C GLN A 1111 31.80 16.72 57.30
N SER A 1112 31.68 16.26 58.55
CA SER A 1112 31.28 17.07 59.70
C SER A 1112 32.19 16.78 60.91
N PRO A 1113 32.90 17.79 61.49
CA PRO A 1113 32.97 19.18 61.05
C PRO A 1113 33.65 19.33 59.68
N ALA A 1114 33.18 20.29 58.88
CA ALA A 1114 33.67 20.52 57.53
C ALA A 1114 35.16 20.88 57.51
N ALA A 1115 35.85 20.47 56.44
CA ALA A 1115 37.26 20.77 56.22
C ALA A 1115 37.54 22.29 56.32
N GLY A 1116 38.61 22.65 57.01
CA GLY A 1116 38.93 24.04 57.36
C GLY A 1116 38.37 24.51 58.72
N THR A 1117 37.53 23.72 59.39
CA THR A 1117 37.10 24.01 60.78
C THR A 1117 38.30 23.92 61.72
N THR A 1118 38.46 24.90 62.61
CA THR A 1118 39.53 24.90 63.62
C THR A 1118 39.03 24.38 64.97
N ILE A 1119 39.84 23.53 65.62
CA ILE A 1119 39.54 22.91 66.92
C ILE A 1119 40.71 23.11 67.89
N GLY A 1120 40.39 23.22 69.18
CA GLY A 1120 41.39 23.25 70.26
C GLY A 1120 41.79 21.85 70.71
N ALA A 1121 42.64 21.79 71.73
CA ALA A 1121 43.07 20.54 72.36
C ALA A 1121 41.91 19.70 72.92
N GLY A 1122 42.00 18.38 72.75
CA GLY A 1122 40.95 17.42 73.12
C GLY A 1122 40.66 16.42 72.00
N VAL A 1123 39.62 15.61 72.20
CA VAL A 1123 39.17 14.62 71.20
C VAL A 1123 37.98 15.18 70.45
N GLN A 1124 38.09 15.29 69.13
CA GLN A 1124 37.00 15.65 68.21
C GLN A 1124 36.66 14.45 67.33
N THR A 1125 35.43 13.95 67.43
CA THR A 1125 34.91 12.98 66.47
C THR A 1125 34.66 13.66 65.13
N ILE A 1126 35.17 13.09 64.04
CA ILE A 1126 34.91 13.50 62.66
C ILE A 1126 33.98 12.45 62.06
N THR A 1127 32.81 12.87 61.58
CA THR A 1127 31.83 12.00 60.91
C THR A 1127 31.79 12.31 59.42
N PHE A 1128 31.68 11.25 58.62
CA PHE A 1128 31.39 11.31 57.20
C PHE A 1128 30.04 10.64 56.96
N THR A 1129 29.16 11.34 56.26
CA THR A 1129 27.89 10.78 55.79
C THR A 1129 28.02 10.58 54.29
N ALA A 1130 27.94 9.33 53.84
CA ALA A 1130 27.75 9.01 52.44
C ALA A 1130 26.25 8.89 52.14
N THR A 1131 25.80 9.33 50.97
CA THR A 1131 24.40 9.27 50.54
C THR A 1131 24.32 9.13 49.03
N ASP A 1132 23.58 8.13 48.57
CA ASP A 1132 23.31 7.82 47.16
C ASP A 1132 22.26 8.76 46.54
N PRO A 1133 21.88 8.60 45.25
CA PRO A 1133 20.78 9.34 44.64
C PRO A 1133 19.39 8.94 45.16
N SER A 1134 19.27 7.74 45.73
CA SER A 1134 18.06 7.05 46.18
C SER A 1134 17.59 7.53 47.56
N GLY A 1135 18.51 8.07 48.36
CA GLY A 1135 18.32 8.54 49.73
C GLY A 1135 18.89 7.62 50.82
N ASN A 1136 19.49 6.46 50.48
CA ASN A 1136 20.12 5.61 51.49
C ASN A 1136 21.44 6.26 51.93
N SER A 1137 21.73 6.16 53.23
CA SER A 1137 22.90 6.83 53.81
C SER A 1137 23.58 6.00 54.88
N VAL A 1138 24.90 6.11 54.95
CA VAL A 1138 25.73 5.55 56.02
C VAL A 1138 26.54 6.65 56.67
N ASP A 1139 26.57 6.63 58.00
CA ASP A 1139 27.49 7.42 58.82
C ASP A 1139 28.69 6.56 59.21
N CYS A 1140 29.89 7.11 59.05
CA CYS A 1140 31.13 6.53 59.56
C CYS A 1140 31.94 7.62 60.26
N SER A 1141 32.49 7.33 61.45
CA SER A 1141 33.28 8.32 62.20
C SER A 1141 34.56 7.76 62.81
N PHE A 1142 35.53 8.64 63.02
CA PHE A 1142 36.77 8.38 63.74
C PHE A 1142 37.08 9.54 64.69
N ASN A 1143 37.97 9.32 65.67
CA ASN A 1143 38.38 10.36 66.61
C ASN A 1143 39.72 10.98 66.21
N LEU A 1144 39.71 12.29 65.99
CA LEU A 1144 40.91 13.12 65.87
C LEU A 1144 41.25 13.67 67.27
N THR A 1145 42.37 13.20 67.84
CA THR A 1145 42.88 13.65 69.13
C THR A 1145 43.93 14.74 68.94
N VAL A 1146 43.68 15.93 69.47
CA VAL A 1146 44.59 17.07 69.44
C VAL A 1146 45.27 17.18 70.83
N ASP A 1147 46.51 16.72 70.93
CA ASP A 1147 47.30 16.74 72.17
C ASP A 1147 48.16 18.01 72.29
N GLU A 1148 48.16 18.65 73.48
CA GLU A 1148 49.12 19.73 73.78
C GLU A 1148 50.47 19.16 74.26
N THR A 1149 51.53 19.36 73.48
CA THR A 1149 52.88 18.93 73.89
C THR A 1149 53.69 20.05 74.55
N LEU A 1150 53.81 20.01 75.88
CA LEU A 1150 54.65 20.94 76.65
C LEU A 1150 56.15 20.74 76.39
N SER A 1151 56.71 21.45 75.41
CA SER A 1151 58.15 21.40 75.11
C SER A 1151 59.00 22.22 76.12
N ILE A 1152 60.14 21.68 76.54
CA ILE A 1152 61.10 22.39 77.43
C ILE A 1152 62.44 22.61 76.72
N LYS A 1153 62.51 23.81 76.11
CA LYS A 1153 63.65 24.72 75.98
C LYS A 1153 64.95 24.28 75.29
N ASP A 1154 65.46 25.25 74.51
CA ASP A 1154 66.82 25.35 73.99
C ASP A 1154 67.93 24.70 74.85
N GLN A 1155 68.68 23.78 74.24
CA GLN A 1155 70.05 23.51 74.70
C GLN A 1155 71.05 23.34 73.56
N SER A 1156 71.17 24.40 72.75
CA SER A 1156 72.44 25.10 72.53
C SER A 1156 73.69 24.32 72.96
N ALA A 1157 74.27 23.52 72.06
CA ALA A 1157 75.52 22.82 72.32
C ALA A 1157 76.64 23.83 72.67
N ILE A 1158 77.20 23.72 73.88
CA ILE A 1158 78.18 24.68 74.41
C ILE A 1158 79.37 24.88 73.44
N LYS A 1159 79.70 26.15 73.15
CA LYS A 1159 80.84 26.52 72.30
C LYS A 1159 82.16 26.24 73.04
N VAL A 1160 82.68 25.03 72.84
CA VAL A 1160 84.00 24.60 73.28
C VAL A 1160 84.99 24.62 72.12
N SER A 1161 86.18 25.19 72.31
CA SER A 1161 87.31 25.09 71.39
C SER A 1161 88.49 24.39 72.06
N VAL A 1162 89.39 23.78 71.28
CA VAL A 1162 90.57 23.06 71.79
C VAL A 1162 91.80 23.31 70.91
N TYR A 1163 92.94 23.62 71.52
CA TYR A 1163 94.17 23.98 70.81
C TYR A 1163 95.44 23.70 71.65
N PRO A 1164 96.62 23.50 71.03
CA PRO A 1164 96.82 23.23 69.62
C PRO A 1164 96.22 21.86 69.24
N ASN A 1165 95.73 21.73 68.01
CA ASN A 1165 95.18 20.48 67.49
C ASN A 1165 95.57 20.37 66.00
N PRO A 1166 96.58 19.54 65.63
CA PRO A 1166 97.24 18.52 66.47
C PRO A 1166 98.06 19.06 67.65
N VAL A 1167 98.11 18.27 68.74
CA VAL A 1167 98.85 18.53 69.98
C VAL A 1167 100.12 17.67 70.04
N THR A 1168 101.22 18.17 70.62
CA THR A 1168 102.32 17.32 71.10
C THR A 1168 102.13 16.95 72.56
N ASP A 1169 102.17 17.92 73.48
CA ASP A 1169 102.31 17.62 74.91
C ASP A 1169 101.09 18.04 75.74
N ILE A 1170 100.66 19.31 75.65
CA ILE A 1170 99.50 19.82 76.40
C ILE A 1170 98.43 20.34 75.43
N LEU A 1171 97.20 19.87 75.62
CA LEU A 1171 96.00 20.36 74.94
C LEU A 1171 95.25 21.33 75.86
N MET A 1172 95.01 22.55 75.39
CA MET A 1172 94.18 23.55 76.05
C MET A 1172 92.73 23.39 75.62
N ILE A 1173 91.82 23.56 76.57
CA ILE A 1173 90.37 23.66 76.38
C ILE A 1173 89.96 25.08 76.71
N ASP A 1174 89.29 25.74 75.75
CA ASP A 1174 88.76 27.09 75.92
C ASP A 1174 87.22 27.07 75.88
N THR A 1175 86.63 27.59 76.95
CA THR A 1175 85.20 27.58 77.27
C THR A 1175 84.83 28.80 78.10
N ALA A 1176 83.71 29.43 77.79
CA ALA A 1176 83.18 30.58 78.56
C ALA A 1176 82.75 30.22 80.00
N THR A 1177 82.71 28.94 80.36
CA THR A 1177 82.46 28.43 81.72
C THR A 1177 83.60 27.52 82.17
N PRO A 1178 83.89 27.43 83.49
CA PRO A 1178 84.89 26.51 84.02
C PRO A 1178 84.63 25.06 83.62
N VAL A 1179 85.70 24.35 83.26
CA VAL A 1179 85.65 22.91 83.01
C VAL A 1179 85.46 22.19 84.34
N GLU A 1180 84.43 21.36 84.43
CA GLU A 1180 84.19 20.51 85.60
C GLU A 1180 84.85 19.14 85.42
N LYS A 1181 84.84 18.62 84.18
CA LYS A 1181 85.42 17.31 83.87
C LYS A 1181 85.81 17.19 82.40
N VAL A 1182 86.89 16.46 82.17
CA VAL A 1182 87.37 16.00 80.87
C VAL A 1182 87.56 14.49 80.92
N ASN A 1183 87.15 13.80 79.87
CA ASN A 1183 87.49 12.39 79.62
C ASN A 1183 88.10 12.28 78.22
N VAL A 1184 89.27 11.68 78.09
CA VAL A 1184 89.92 11.40 76.80
C VAL A 1184 89.78 9.92 76.49
N TYR A 1185 89.31 9.62 75.29
CA TYR A 1185 89.06 8.28 74.77
C TYR A 1185 89.93 8.03 73.54
N ALA A 1186 90.51 6.84 73.42
CA ALA A 1186 91.10 6.37 72.17
C ALA A 1186 90.01 6.17 71.09
N LEU A 1187 90.43 6.05 69.82
CA LEU A 1187 89.53 5.73 68.70
C LEU A 1187 88.68 4.46 68.93
N SER A 1188 89.15 3.51 69.76
CA SER A 1188 88.42 2.30 70.17
C SER A 1188 87.32 2.52 71.22
N GLY A 1189 87.06 3.77 71.63
CA GLY A 1189 86.12 4.10 72.70
C GLY A 1189 86.63 3.82 74.12
N GLN A 1190 87.84 3.25 74.28
CA GLN A 1190 88.44 3.07 75.60
C GLN A 1190 88.87 4.41 76.19
N LYS A 1191 88.40 4.73 77.41
CA LYS A 1191 88.86 5.91 78.15
C LYS A 1191 90.30 5.72 78.60
N VAL A 1192 91.20 6.58 78.14
CA VAL A 1192 92.65 6.54 78.43
C VAL A 1192 93.06 7.54 79.51
N PHE A 1193 92.35 8.66 79.64
CA PHE A 1193 92.69 9.72 80.60
C PHE A 1193 91.42 10.45 81.09
N SER A 1194 91.50 11.08 82.27
CA SER A 1194 90.47 11.99 82.77
C SER A 1194 91.09 13.01 83.71
N THR A 1195 90.61 14.25 83.64
CA THR A 1195 91.05 15.37 84.49
C THR A 1195 89.86 16.30 84.75
N THR A 1196 90.02 17.27 85.64
CA THR A 1196 89.12 18.42 85.81
C THR A 1196 89.76 19.73 85.34
N SER A 1197 91.02 19.67 84.88
CA SER A 1197 91.77 20.81 84.33
C SER A 1197 91.36 21.14 82.91
N SER A 1198 91.34 22.42 82.54
CA SER A 1198 91.26 22.89 81.15
C SER A 1198 92.59 22.73 80.39
N GLN A 1199 93.69 22.42 81.08
CA GLN A 1199 94.94 21.96 80.48
C GLN A 1199 95.03 20.44 80.62
N VAL A 1200 95.05 19.73 79.49
CA VAL A 1200 95.04 18.28 79.40
C VAL A 1200 96.43 17.81 78.99
N GLU A 1201 97.12 17.13 79.91
CA GLU A 1201 98.43 16.52 79.66
C GLU A 1201 98.26 15.28 78.77
N MET A 1202 98.90 15.30 77.59
CA MET A 1202 98.77 14.31 76.52
C MET A 1202 100.12 13.66 76.17
N SER A 1203 101.25 14.15 76.70
CA SER A 1203 102.62 13.69 76.33
C SER A 1203 102.85 12.19 76.53
N THR A 1204 102.18 11.55 77.48
CA THR A 1204 102.27 10.11 77.78
C THR A 1204 101.42 9.22 76.87
N LEU A 1205 100.57 9.81 76.01
CA LEU A 1205 99.77 9.07 75.04
C LEU A 1205 100.53 8.85 73.73
N SER A 1206 100.31 7.69 73.11
CA SER A 1206 100.84 7.37 71.78
C SER A 1206 100.33 8.33 70.69
N THR A 1207 101.12 8.52 69.64
CA THR A 1207 100.69 9.18 68.40
C THR A 1207 99.40 8.55 67.85
N GLY A 1208 98.39 9.38 67.57
CA GLY A 1208 97.06 8.87 67.20
C GLY A 1208 95.95 9.91 67.28
N ILE A 1209 94.70 9.45 67.11
CA ILE A 1209 93.49 10.30 67.23
C ILE A 1209 92.71 9.87 68.47
N TYR A 1210 92.26 10.88 69.22
CA TYR A 1210 91.50 10.74 70.46
C TYR A 1210 90.22 11.58 70.41
N PHE A 1211 89.21 11.17 71.16
CA PHE A 1211 88.02 11.97 71.42
C PHE A 1211 88.06 12.51 72.85
N VAL A 1212 87.84 13.82 72.99
CA VAL A 1212 87.84 14.52 74.27
C VAL A 1212 86.40 14.94 74.57
N HIS A 1213 85.81 14.32 75.59
CA HIS A 1213 84.52 14.70 76.15
C HIS A 1213 84.74 15.71 77.27
N ILE A 1214 84.05 16.84 77.20
CA ILE A 1214 84.27 18.02 78.05
C ILE A 1214 82.93 18.42 78.66
N THR A 1215 82.86 18.41 79.99
CA THR A 1215 81.69 18.79 80.79
C THR A 1215 81.97 20.09 81.54
N THR A 1216 81.01 21.01 81.50
CA THR A 1216 80.96 22.21 82.35
C THR A 1216 79.60 22.26 83.04
N GLY A 1217 79.43 23.12 84.04
CA GLY A 1217 78.14 23.31 84.73
C GLY A 1217 77.00 23.89 83.86
N GLN A 1218 77.17 23.93 82.53
CA GLN A 1218 76.15 24.33 81.53
C GLN A 1218 75.95 23.27 80.43
N GLY A 1219 76.56 22.08 80.53
CA GLY A 1219 76.36 20.99 79.57
C GLY A 1219 77.63 20.22 79.24
N SER A 1220 77.64 19.51 78.10
CA SER A 1220 78.86 18.84 77.62
C SER A 1220 79.03 18.86 76.11
N SER A 1221 80.27 18.66 75.64
CA SER A 1221 80.63 18.65 74.22
C SER A 1221 81.73 17.62 73.95
N TYR A 1222 81.82 17.14 72.71
CA TYR A 1222 82.86 16.22 72.25
C TYR A 1222 83.74 16.90 71.19
N LYS A 1223 85.06 16.69 71.26
CA LYS A 1223 86.04 17.24 70.29
C LYS A 1223 87.03 16.16 69.87
N ARG A 1224 87.32 16.07 68.58
CA ARG A 1224 88.33 15.15 68.02
C ARG A 1224 89.70 15.82 68.05
N VAL A 1225 90.69 15.16 68.64
CA VAL A 1225 92.06 15.68 68.85
C VAL A 1225 93.08 14.71 68.26
N ILE A 1226 94.14 15.25 67.66
CA ILE A 1226 95.22 14.48 67.04
C ILE A 1226 96.50 14.67 67.87
N LYS A 1227 97.06 13.58 68.42
CA LYS A 1227 98.36 13.56 69.10
C LYS A 1227 99.47 13.30 68.08
N LYS A 1228 100.42 14.23 67.99
CA LYS A 1228 101.69 14.13 67.24
C LYS A 1228 102.83 13.60 68.12
#